data_AF-A0A9E4LGK7-F1
#
_entry.id   AF-A0A9E4LGK7-F1
#
_cell.length_a   1.000
_cell.length_b   1.000
_cell.length_c   1.000
_cell.angle_alpha   90.00
_cell.angle_beta   90.00
_cell.angle_gamma   90.00
#
_symmetry.space_group_name_H-M   'P 1'
#
loop_
_entity.id
_entity.type
_entity.pdbx_description
1 polymer ?
#
loop_
_entity_poly.entity_id
_entity_poly.type
_entity_poly.pdbx_seq_one_letter_code
_entity_poly.pdbx_strand_id
1 'polypeptide(L)'
;MIPIRPKRFSSSIFRRSVSLFTILLFLGATSSIQSQDFGKNKVQYRAFDWKFIQSAHFDVYFYNDAGLNLATFTAEVAEDALSSLQEHLRFSISERISLVVYNSKNDFQQTNVVSAYMPEGVGGVTELFKNRVVVPFEGDWEKFRHVIHHELVHAVLNDKFYGGSIQSIIQNNIRVELPIWMNEGLAEFEAYDGYNAETDMFIRDAVIGEYMPELYQMDGYFAYRGGQSFYWYVAENYGRDKIGELLNRVKRSASLDAAFQGAFGKGLEDFSEQFLYDLKKTYWPDITDRKRPRDFARELTDHEGEGSFMNASPSISPDGLSVAFISDRDGPRSVYVMSVDDRGSARKLIEGERNVEFEELHLLSPAIAWAPDSRRVAMAVKSKGKDVIFLIDVKSGDRKKLSFDLDAIYSVDWSPDGSHLAFQGIKGDMSDIYTYDLKKSELRNLTNDLFSDYDPKWAEDNQTIYFLSDRKDNPIRSARGLGYKIWNYDYQQTDIYSLNTTSLDLQRITSDLAMEKTPTPSPDGSLFYVSDVNGIYNIYVFNKPGEEPRPVTNSITAIEQLTITPDASKMVFSAWNGRGYDIFLLLAPLELNLAEDKLEKTTYVTQAENSVDTTEAFVEPENVTVVTDVVGYDDVAIDLDESLIAESPDDRLKHTTYTKSANPPLGAVDKDGNYVLQDYKVKLSMDVFQATGVYDNFYGFQSLVQALFSDELGDHNIYLAGNLQFDLINSDFYAYYDYLEKRIDYQFGLFQNSLLFRVGALGDIARFRQLGGSVTASNPFDRFRRVEVGATLMNVSRETLEGESFLNDQSKFLAMPNIRYVFDNTETLIFSPVSGSRYYINLLGSPRIGDDGVGFWSATTDFRHYIPLDKLGLYDIAFRLSGGASFGPDPQQFFIGGMDGFWINSDFTSQGIPISDAEDYSLVTPGFPLRGYDWGESIGSKYGLVNLELRYPLLLFGSGGVLSSILQLLTGTVFLDVGAAWDEGLNLTTTDLQGRRVADDLRMGSGIGLRSFVLGFPLRLDVAWSYNLNSWGKPKYYLSIGQDF
;
A
#
# COMPACT_ATOMS: atom_id res chain seq x y z
N MET A 1 -54.96 -45.81 18.17
CA MET A 1 -54.34 -46.82 17.28
C MET A 1 -54.56 -46.34 15.85
N ILE A 2 -53.52 -45.79 15.22
CA ILE A 2 -53.24 -45.64 13.76
C ILE A 2 -51.83 -45.01 13.73
N PRO A 3 -50.80 -45.68 13.17
CA PRO A 3 -49.44 -45.15 13.14
C PRO A 3 -49.24 -44.25 11.91
N ILE A 4 -48.70 -43.05 12.12
CA ILE A 4 -48.27 -42.15 11.06
C ILE A 4 -46.81 -42.48 10.75
N ARG A 5 -46.55 -42.96 9.53
CA ARG A 5 -45.19 -43.15 8.99
C ARG A 5 -44.51 -41.78 8.81
N PRO A 6 -43.25 -41.59 9.24
CA PRO A 6 -42.49 -40.41 8.85
C PRO A 6 -42.14 -40.51 7.36
N LYS A 7 -42.46 -39.45 6.59
CA LYS A 7 -41.94 -39.25 5.23
C LYS A 7 -40.42 -39.13 5.31
N ARG A 8 -39.72 -39.98 4.54
CA ARG A 8 -38.27 -39.87 4.31
C ARG A 8 -37.99 -38.49 3.69
N PHE A 9 -37.25 -37.65 4.42
CA PHE A 9 -36.54 -36.52 3.81
C PHE A 9 -35.45 -37.09 2.89
N SER A 10 -35.38 -36.58 1.66
CA SER A 10 -34.35 -36.92 0.68
C SER A 10 -32.99 -36.43 1.19
N SER A 11 -32.09 -37.37 1.45
CA SER A 11 -30.73 -37.16 1.97
C SER A 11 -29.73 -36.64 0.91
N SER A 12 -30.20 -36.01 -0.17
CA SER A 12 -29.35 -35.51 -1.27
C SER A 12 -28.81 -34.08 -1.03
N ILE A 13 -29.50 -33.26 -0.23
CA ILE A 13 -29.19 -31.83 -0.06
C ILE A 13 -28.04 -31.61 0.94
N PHE A 14 -27.85 -32.49 1.92
CA PHE A 14 -26.80 -32.36 2.94
C PHE A 14 -25.44 -32.97 2.53
N ARG A 15 -25.40 -33.72 1.42
CA ARG A 15 -24.22 -34.47 0.96
C ARG A 15 -23.33 -33.69 -0.03
N ARG A 16 -23.79 -32.56 -0.56
CA ARG A 16 -23.05 -31.68 -1.49
C ARG A 16 -22.24 -30.57 -0.80
N SER A 17 -22.51 -30.26 0.46
CA SER A 17 -22.08 -28.99 1.07
C SER A 17 -20.75 -29.05 1.85
N VAL A 18 -20.29 -30.22 2.29
CA VAL A 18 -19.12 -30.34 3.18
C VAL A 18 -17.82 -30.52 2.38
N SER A 19 -17.85 -31.29 1.29
CA SER A 19 -16.67 -31.51 0.43
C SER A 19 -16.37 -30.31 -0.49
N LEU A 20 -17.38 -29.50 -0.82
CA LEU A 20 -17.19 -28.26 -1.56
C LEU A 20 -16.52 -27.16 -0.72
N PHE A 21 -16.77 -27.10 0.60
CA PHE A 21 -16.22 -26.05 1.46
C PHE A 21 -14.68 -26.06 1.50
N THR A 22 -14.06 -27.24 1.36
CA THR A 22 -12.59 -27.39 1.33
C THR A 22 -12.01 -27.17 -0.08
N ILE A 23 -12.77 -27.46 -1.14
CA ILE A 23 -12.42 -27.12 -2.53
C ILE A 23 -12.55 -25.60 -2.78
N LEU A 24 -13.50 -24.95 -2.11
CA LEU A 24 -13.78 -23.50 -2.19
C LEU A 24 -12.75 -22.61 -1.51
N LEU A 25 -12.14 -23.11 -0.44
CA LEU A 25 -10.96 -22.49 0.19
C LEU A 25 -9.77 -22.38 -0.79
N PHE A 26 -9.77 -23.13 -1.89
CA PHE A 26 -8.62 -23.26 -2.78
C PHE A 26 -8.86 -22.89 -4.25
N LEU A 27 -10.10 -22.98 -4.77
CA LEU A 27 -10.45 -22.36 -6.05
C LEU A 27 -10.36 -20.83 -6.00
N GLY A 28 -10.43 -20.23 -4.80
CA GLY A 28 -10.08 -18.83 -4.57
C GLY A 28 -8.60 -18.49 -4.87
N ALA A 29 -7.71 -19.48 -4.91
CA ALA A 29 -6.29 -19.29 -5.24
C ALA A 29 -5.95 -19.55 -6.72
N THR A 30 -6.78 -20.31 -7.45
CA THR A 30 -6.59 -20.56 -8.90
C THR A 30 -7.43 -19.63 -9.78
N SER A 31 -8.51 -19.05 -9.23
CA SER A 31 -9.18 -17.92 -9.87
C SER A 31 -8.25 -16.74 -10.06
N SER A 32 -7.20 -16.57 -9.24
CA SER A 32 -6.17 -15.54 -9.44
C SER A 32 -5.44 -15.59 -10.80
N ILE A 33 -5.39 -16.75 -11.46
CA ILE A 33 -4.67 -16.93 -12.74
C ILE A 33 -5.60 -16.69 -13.95
N GLN A 34 -6.94 -16.73 -13.75
CA GLN A 34 -7.94 -16.33 -14.76
C GLN A 34 -8.76 -15.08 -14.38
N SER A 35 -8.57 -14.50 -13.19
CA SER A 35 -9.37 -13.39 -12.64
C SER A 35 -8.54 -12.16 -12.31
N GLN A 36 -7.65 -11.77 -13.21
CA GLN A 36 -7.42 -10.36 -13.45
C GLN A 36 -7.77 -10.01 -14.90
N ASP A 37 -9.05 -10.17 -15.26
CA ASP A 37 -9.61 -9.45 -16.40
C ASP A 37 -9.38 -7.93 -16.29
N PHE A 38 -9.21 -7.45 -15.04
CA PHE A 38 -8.97 -6.06 -14.65
C PHE A 38 -7.86 -5.97 -13.61
N GLY A 39 -7.39 -4.76 -13.34
CA GLY A 39 -6.32 -4.49 -12.38
C GLY A 39 -5.36 -3.41 -12.89
N LYS A 40 -4.91 -2.54 -11.98
CA LYS A 40 -3.83 -1.57 -12.26
C LYS A 40 -2.49 -2.30 -12.39
N ASN A 41 -1.63 -1.80 -13.25
CA ASN A 41 -0.35 -2.42 -13.56
C ASN A 41 0.77 -1.92 -12.63
N LYS A 42 1.66 -2.82 -12.23
CA LYS A 42 2.99 -2.51 -11.71
C LYS A 42 3.95 -2.53 -12.88
N VAL A 43 4.60 -1.41 -13.20
CA VAL A 43 5.29 -1.23 -14.49
C VAL A 43 6.79 -1.14 -14.28
N GLN A 44 7.57 -2.05 -14.91
CA GLN A 44 9.03 -1.95 -14.99
C GLN A 44 9.45 -0.90 -16.03
N TYR A 45 9.73 0.32 -15.58
CA TYR A 45 10.21 1.42 -16.41
C TYR A 45 11.72 1.39 -16.64
N ARG A 46 12.47 0.73 -15.75
CA ARG A 46 13.94 0.58 -15.78
C ARG A 46 14.30 -0.90 -15.62
N ALA A 47 15.44 -1.29 -16.18
CA ALA A 47 16.06 -2.58 -15.90
C ALA A 47 17.19 -2.37 -14.88
N PHE A 48 17.29 -3.25 -13.91
CA PHE A 48 18.23 -3.15 -12.81
C PHE A 48 19.39 -4.15 -12.97
N ASP A 49 20.62 -3.68 -12.86
CA ASP A 49 21.82 -4.54 -12.83
C ASP A 49 22.16 -4.82 -11.37
N TRP A 50 21.48 -5.83 -10.80
CA TRP A 50 21.53 -6.12 -9.37
C TRP A 50 22.88 -6.69 -8.94
N LYS A 51 23.35 -6.20 -7.81
CA LYS A 51 24.53 -6.64 -7.07
C LYS A 51 24.17 -6.71 -5.60
N PHE A 52 25.04 -7.32 -4.82
CA PHE A 52 24.86 -7.33 -3.37
C PHE A 52 26.19 -7.29 -2.62
N ILE A 53 26.10 -6.82 -1.38
CA ILE A 53 27.14 -6.92 -0.36
C ILE A 53 26.60 -7.75 0.81
N GLN A 54 27.50 -8.27 1.64
CA GLN A 54 27.14 -9.13 2.77
C GLN A 54 27.79 -8.65 4.06
N SER A 55 26.99 -8.48 5.12
CA SER A 55 27.45 -8.18 6.48
C SER A 55 27.48 -9.45 7.34
N ALA A 56 27.42 -9.36 8.67
CA ALA A 56 27.35 -10.53 9.54
C ALA A 56 25.97 -11.21 9.43
N HIS A 57 24.92 -10.39 9.40
CA HIS A 57 23.52 -10.79 9.55
C HIS A 57 22.65 -10.43 8.34
N PHE A 58 23.19 -9.70 7.34
CA PHE A 58 22.41 -9.20 6.21
C PHE A 58 23.06 -9.49 4.86
N ASP A 59 22.20 -9.70 3.86
CA ASP A 59 22.53 -9.64 2.44
C ASP A 59 21.83 -8.40 1.86
N VAL A 60 22.60 -7.40 1.40
CA VAL A 60 22.07 -6.11 0.96
C VAL A 60 22.18 -5.99 -0.56
N TYR A 61 21.03 -6.06 -1.24
CA TYR A 61 20.88 -5.98 -2.68
C TYR A 61 20.67 -4.53 -3.13
N PHE A 62 21.39 -4.14 -4.18
CA PHE A 62 21.34 -2.81 -4.78
C PHE A 62 21.72 -2.87 -6.26
N TYR A 63 21.66 -1.75 -6.96
CA TYR A 63 22.05 -1.65 -8.36
C TYR A 63 22.80 -0.34 -8.60
N ASN A 64 23.62 -0.31 -9.66
CA ASN A 64 24.47 0.82 -10.05
C ASN A 64 25.50 1.28 -8.99
N ASP A 65 26.40 2.19 -9.38
CA ASP A 65 27.49 2.65 -8.50
C ASP A 65 26.99 3.54 -7.35
N ALA A 66 25.93 4.31 -7.56
CA ALA A 66 25.35 5.16 -6.51
C ALA A 66 24.65 4.31 -5.43
N GLY A 67 24.05 3.18 -5.82
CA GLY A 67 23.42 2.24 -4.89
C GLY A 67 24.40 1.59 -3.91
N LEU A 68 25.71 1.54 -4.22
CA LEU A 68 26.71 0.95 -3.32
C LEU A 68 26.84 1.75 -2.01
N ASN A 69 26.77 3.08 -2.07
CA ASN A 69 26.86 3.93 -0.89
C ASN A 69 25.62 3.73 0.00
N LEU A 70 24.43 3.70 -0.61
CA LEU A 70 23.18 3.40 0.10
C LEU A 70 23.21 2.01 0.72
N ALA A 71 23.65 0.99 -0.02
CA ALA A 71 23.74 -0.38 0.49
C ALA A 71 24.71 -0.49 1.67
N THR A 72 25.86 0.19 1.59
CA THR A 72 26.85 0.20 2.68
C THR A 72 26.27 0.87 3.93
N PHE A 73 25.61 2.02 3.77
CA PHE A 73 24.89 2.68 4.86
C PHE A 73 23.85 1.75 5.48
N THR A 74 23.04 1.10 4.65
CA THR A 74 22.00 0.16 5.09
C THR A 74 22.58 -1.00 5.88
N ALA A 75 23.70 -1.58 5.44
CA ALA A 75 24.37 -2.67 6.16
C ALA A 75 24.83 -2.24 7.56
N GLU A 76 25.46 -1.07 7.68
CA GLU A 76 25.94 -0.54 8.97
C GLU A 76 24.78 -0.23 9.92
N VAL A 77 23.75 0.46 9.43
CA VAL A 77 22.55 0.81 10.22
C VAL A 77 21.79 -0.44 10.66
N ALA A 78 21.65 -1.43 9.79
CA ALA A 78 20.94 -2.67 10.11
C ALA A 78 21.68 -3.51 11.16
N GLU A 79 23.02 -3.57 11.12
CA GLU A 79 23.82 -4.26 12.15
C GLU A 79 23.72 -3.58 13.51
N ASP A 80 23.75 -2.24 13.54
CA ASP A 80 23.59 -1.47 14.77
C ASP A 80 22.20 -1.66 15.37
N ALA A 81 21.16 -1.50 14.55
CA ALA A 81 19.77 -1.73 14.95
C ALA A 81 19.54 -3.17 15.46
N LEU A 82 20.07 -4.18 14.75
CA LEU A 82 19.96 -5.57 15.17
C LEU A 82 20.63 -5.81 16.53
N SER A 83 21.80 -5.21 16.77
CA SER A 83 22.48 -5.34 18.07
C SER A 83 21.58 -4.89 19.22
N SER A 84 20.93 -3.72 19.07
CA SER A 84 19.97 -3.20 20.06
C SER A 84 18.74 -4.10 20.22
N LEU A 85 18.13 -4.52 19.11
CA LEU A 85 16.94 -5.38 19.12
C LEU A 85 17.22 -6.73 19.79
N GLN A 86 18.37 -7.35 19.53
CA GLN A 86 18.71 -8.62 20.13
C GLN A 86 18.88 -8.53 21.65
N GLU A 87 19.42 -7.41 22.14
CA GLU A 87 19.53 -7.11 23.56
C GLU A 87 18.15 -6.88 24.20
N HIS A 88 17.36 -5.95 23.67
CA HIS A 88 16.05 -5.58 24.21
C HIS A 88 15.04 -6.73 24.16
N LEU A 89 15.00 -7.48 23.04
CA LEU A 89 14.04 -8.56 22.83
C LEU A 89 14.52 -9.92 23.37
N ARG A 90 15.78 -9.98 23.83
CA ARG A 90 16.47 -11.22 24.27
C ARG A 90 16.29 -12.34 23.26
N PHE A 91 16.60 -12.04 22.01
CA PHE A 91 16.39 -12.91 20.86
C PHE A 91 17.57 -12.78 19.90
N SER A 92 17.92 -13.84 19.20
CA SER A 92 18.93 -13.81 18.13
C SER A 92 18.29 -14.36 16.88
N ILE A 93 18.53 -13.70 15.75
CA ILE A 93 17.99 -14.15 14.47
C ILE A 93 18.56 -15.50 14.08
N SER A 94 17.77 -16.30 13.39
CA SER A 94 18.11 -17.66 12.99
C SER A 94 18.86 -17.73 11.66
N GLU A 95 18.55 -16.82 10.74
CA GLU A 95 19.14 -16.73 9.40
C GLU A 95 19.42 -15.26 9.03
N ARG A 96 20.21 -15.05 7.97
CA ARG A 96 20.47 -13.70 7.45
C ARG A 96 19.20 -13.12 6.85
N ILE A 97 18.97 -11.83 7.08
CA ILE A 97 17.83 -11.10 6.52
C ILE A 97 18.28 -10.42 5.22
N SER A 98 17.48 -10.55 4.17
CA SER A 98 17.74 -9.84 2.92
C SER A 98 17.19 -8.42 2.96
N LEU A 99 18.00 -7.45 2.58
CA LEU A 99 17.64 -6.03 2.47
C LEU A 99 17.74 -5.62 0.99
N VAL A 100 16.67 -5.11 0.40
CA VAL A 100 16.62 -4.67 -1.00
C VAL A 100 16.47 -3.15 -1.05
N VAL A 101 17.52 -2.47 -1.53
CA VAL A 101 17.63 -1.01 -1.50
C VAL A 101 17.41 -0.42 -2.88
N TYR A 102 16.53 0.57 -2.96
CA TYR A 102 16.25 1.35 -4.18
C TYR A 102 16.71 2.80 -4.03
N ASN A 103 17.27 3.37 -5.10
CA ASN A 103 17.79 4.75 -5.09
C ASN A 103 16.69 5.82 -5.08
N SER A 104 15.42 5.44 -5.30
CA SER A 104 14.29 6.36 -5.27
C SER A 104 12.98 5.65 -4.99
N LYS A 105 11.99 6.39 -4.51
CA LYS A 105 10.59 5.93 -4.41
C LYS A 105 10.03 5.45 -5.76
N ASN A 106 10.41 6.10 -6.86
CA ASN A 106 9.99 5.71 -8.21
C ASN A 106 10.47 4.31 -8.60
N ASP A 107 11.70 3.95 -8.23
CA ASP A 107 12.26 2.63 -8.50
C ASP A 107 11.72 1.58 -7.51
N PHE A 108 11.55 1.93 -6.23
CA PHE A 108 10.92 1.06 -5.22
C PHE A 108 9.51 0.60 -5.61
N GLN A 109 8.69 1.48 -6.19
CA GLN A 109 7.34 1.13 -6.65
C GLN A 109 7.32 0.11 -7.80
N GLN A 110 8.47 -0.19 -8.40
CA GLN A 110 8.63 -1.22 -9.44
C GLN A 110 9.03 -2.58 -8.84
N THR A 111 9.31 -2.69 -7.53
CA THR A 111 9.81 -3.93 -6.92
C THR A 111 8.92 -5.16 -7.17
N ASN A 112 9.47 -6.30 -7.59
CA ASN A 112 8.70 -7.54 -7.71
C ASN A 112 8.69 -8.38 -6.41
N VAL A 113 9.44 -7.95 -5.39
CA VAL A 113 9.49 -8.61 -4.06
C VAL A 113 8.11 -8.70 -3.42
N VAL A 114 7.29 -7.66 -3.59
CA VAL A 114 5.88 -7.63 -3.19
C VAL A 114 4.98 -7.43 -4.41
N SER A 115 3.88 -8.17 -4.48
CA SER A 115 2.94 -8.10 -5.62
C SER A 115 2.10 -6.82 -5.64
N ALA A 116 1.87 -6.20 -4.48
CA ALA A 116 1.10 -4.96 -4.36
C ALA A 116 1.87 -3.73 -4.88
N TYR A 117 1.14 -2.76 -5.43
CA TYR A 117 1.70 -1.43 -5.70
C TYR A 117 1.80 -0.66 -4.38
N MET A 118 2.95 -0.01 -4.13
CA MET A 118 3.21 0.73 -2.90
C MET A 118 2.88 2.21 -3.10
N PRO A 119 1.78 2.74 -2.54
CA PRO A 119 1.41 4.14 -2.73
C PRO A 119 2.35 5.11 -1.97
N GLU A 120 2.14 6.40 -2.23
CA GLU A 120 2.69 7.52 -1.49
C GLU A 120 2.33 7.41 -0.01
N GLY A 121 3.32 7.64 0.85
CA GLY A 121 3.22 7.46 2.30
C GLY A 121 3.79 6.14 2.83
N VAL A 122 4.03 5.14 1.98
CA VAL A 122 4.70 3.91 2.42
C VAL A 122 6.23 4.04 2.33
N GLY A 123 6.90 4.19 3.46
CA GLY A 123 8.36 4.41 3.53
C GLY A 123 9.19 3.16 3.25
N GLY A 124 8.70 1.97 3.59
CA GLY A 124 9.37 0.68 3.39
C GLY A 124 8.36 -0.46 3.48
N VAL A 125 8.81 -1.71 3.31
CA VAL A 125 7.98 -2.88 3.59
C VAL A 125 8.80 -4.10 3.95
N THR A 126 8.28 -4.87 4.90
CA THR A 126 8.78 -6.19 5.26
C THR A 126 7.88 -7.29 4.69
N GLU A 127 8.45 -8.08 3.79
CA GLU A 127 7.81 -9.19 3.11
C GLU A 127 7.93 -10.47 3.96
N LEU A 128 6.79 -11.02 4.39
CA LEU A 128 6.73 -12.08 5.42
C LEU A 128 7.07 -13.49 4.92
N PHE A 129 6.95 -13.79 3.63
CA PHE A 129 7.15 -15.13 3.07
C PHE A 129 8.61 -15.55 3.20
N LYS A 130 9.54 -14.68 2.81
CA LYS A 130 11.00 -14.88 2.86
C LYS A 130 11.73 -14.00 3.88
N ASN A 131 10.99 -13.17 4.63
CA ASN A 131 11.53 -12.23 5.60
C ASN A 131 12.49 -11.21 4.97
N ARG A 132 12.03 -10.54 3.91
CA ARG A 132 12.83 -9.57 3.14
C ARG A 132 12.38 -8.15 3.46
N VAL A 133 13.32 -7.25 3.69
CA VAL A 133 13.05 -5.82 3.87
C VAL A 133 13.33 -5.09 2.57
N VAL A 134 12.42 -4.21 2.15
CA VAL A 134 12.55 -3.43 0.92
C VAL A 134 12.39 -1.96 1.23
N VAL A 135 13.39 -1.13 0.86
CA VAL A 135 13.43 0.29 1.22
C VAL A 135 13.89 1.19 0.06
N PRO A 136 13.20 2.32 -0.22
CA PRO A 136 13.70 3.42 -1.03
C PRO A 136 14.54 4.43 -0.24
N PHE A 137 15.45 5.11 -0.93
CA PHE A 137 15.99 6.39 -0.50
C PHE A 137 15.12 7.55 -1.04
N GLU A 138 14.70 8.46 -0.16
CA GLU A 138 13.87 9.63 -0.51
C GLU A 138 14.60 10.96 -0.33
N GLY A 139 15.93 10.92 -0.23
CA GLY A 139 16.76 12.13 -0.15
C GLY A 139 16.98 12.69 1.25
N ASP A 140 16.65 11.91 2.28
CA ASP A 140 16.82 12.24 3.69
C ASP A 140 17.44 11.03 4.41
N TRP A 141 18.62 11.22 5.00
CA TRP A 141 19.39 10.16 5.64
C TRP A 141 18.83 9.69 6.98
N GLU A 142 18.30 10.58 7.82
CA GLU A 142 17.67 10.17 9.09
C GLU A 142 16.37 9.42 8.81
N LYS A 143 15.57 9.90 7.86
CA LYS A 143 14.37 9.19 7.43
C LYS A 143 14.71 7.80 6.87
N PHE A 144 15.78 7.68 6.07
CA PHE A 144 16.22 6.40 5.53
C PHE A 144 16.67 5.43 6.64
N ARG A 145 17.44 5.92 7.62
CA ARG A 145 17.88 5.17 8.80
C ARG A 145 16.70 4.71 9.66
N HIS A 146 15.74 5.60 9.93
CA HIS A 146 14.50 5.28 10.65
C HIS A 146 13.73 4.16 9.96
N VAL A 147 13.48 4.27 8.64
CA VAL A 147 12.74 3.26 7.88
C VAL A 147 13.46 1.90 7.88
N ILE A 148 14.79 1.88 7.71
CA ILE A 148 15.57 0.62 7.78
C ILE A 148 15.36 -0.05 9.13
N HIS A 149 15.45 0.70 10.22
CA HIS A 149 15.27 0.15 11.56
C HIS A 149 13.81 -0.32 11.76
N HIS A 150 12.82 0.51 11.42
CA HIS A 150 11.39 0.18 11.53
C HIS A 150 11.06 -1.15 10.85
N GLU A 151 11.44 -1.31 9.59
CA GLU A 151 11.21 -2.55 8.84
C GLU A 151 12.01 -3.73 9.41
N LEU A 152 13.23 -3.49 9.89
CA LEU A 152 14.01 -4.53 10.54
C LEU A 152 13.33 -5.06 11.81
N VAL A 153 12.63 -4.22 12.58
CA VAL A 153 11.84 -4.70 13.74
C VAL A 153 10.80 -5.73 13.29
N HIS A 154 10.07 -5.46 12.21
CA HIS A 154 9.11 -6.42 11.66
C HIS A 154 9.79 -7.72 11.24
N ALA A 155 10.97 -7.64 10.60
CA ALA A 155 11.70 -8.84 10.17
C ALA A 155 12.20 -9.68 11.37
N VAL A 156 12.65 -9.03 12.44
CA VAL A 156 13.06 -9.69 13.68
C VAL A 156 11.86 -10.26 14.43
N LEU A 157 10.73 -9.56 14.47
CA LEU A 157 9.49 -10.07 15.05
C LEU A 157 8.94 -11.26 14.25
N ASN A 158 9.03 -11.22 12.93
CA ASN A 158 8.65 -12.33 12.07
C ASN A 158 9.52 -13.56 12.35
N ASP A 159 10.84 -13.41 12.50
CA ASP A 159 11.67 -14.53 12.93
C ASP A 159 11.33 -15.01 14.35
N LYS A 160 11.18 -14.08 15.29
CA LYS A 160 10.87 -14.39 16.70
C LYS A 160 9.53 -15.09 16.88
N PHE A 161 8.45 -14.64 16.25
CA PHE A 161 7.10 -15.17 16.46
C PHE A 161 6.73 -16.26 15.47
N TYR A 162 7.25 -16.19 14.25
CA TYR A 162 6.79 -16.98 13.12
C TYR A 162 7.87 -17.91 12.55
N GLY A 163 9.14 -17.73 12.94
CA GLY A 163 10.27 -18.54 12.48
C GLY A 163 10.76 -18.15 11.08
N GLY A 164 10.56 -16.88 10.70
CA GLY A 164 11.25 -16.23 9.57
C GLY A 164 10.71 -16.61 8.19
N SER A 165 9.67 -17.44 8.11
CA SER A 165 8.97 -17.72 6.86
C SER A 165 7.54 -18.15 7.12
N ILE A 166 6.67 -17.93 6.14
CA ILE A 166 5.30 -18.45 6.18
C ILE A 166 5.27 -19.99 6.26
N GLN A 167 6.29 -20.67 5.71
CA GLN A 167 6.44 -22.12 5.80
C GLN A 167 6.63 -22.59 7.26
N SER A 168 7.40 -21.84 8.05
CA SER A 168 7.59 -22.08 9.49
C SER A 168 6.28 -21.91 10.28
N ILE A 169 5.46 -20.91 9.93
CA ILE A 169 4.12 -20.69 10.53
C ILE A 169 3.25 -21.93 10.36
N ILE A 170 3.15 -22.42 9.12
CA ILE A 170 2.32 -23.56 8.77
C ILE A 170 2.82 -24.83 9.47
N GLN A 171 4.14 -25.10 9.45
CA GLN A 171 4.72 -26.29 10.06
C GLN A 171 4.57 -26.33 11.58
N ASN A 172 4.75 -25.19 12.25
CA ASN A 172 4.69 -25.10 13.70
C ASN A 172 3.28 -24.80 14.24
N ASN A 173 2.28 -24.67 13.35
CA ASN A 173 0.88 -24.38 13.70
C ASN A 173 0.76 -23.19 14.66
N ILE A 174 1.49 -22.12 14.36
CA ILE A 174 1.59 -20.93 15.20
C ILE A 174 0.26 -20.19 15.15
N ARG A 175 -0.32 -19.92 16.33
CA ARG A 175 -1.63 -19.26 16.49
C ARG A 175 -1.55 -17.88 17.14
N VAL A 176 -0.35 -17.43 17.48
CA VAL A 176 -0.14 -16.14 18.12
C VAL A 176 -0.22 -15.07 17.03
N GLU A 177 -1.17 -14.16 17.15
CA GLU A 177 -1.29 -12.98 16.30
C GLU A 177 -0.96 -11.76 17.14
N LEU A 178 0.08 -11.02 16.75
CA LEU A 178 0.38 -9.74 17.39
C LEU A 178 -0.60 -8.69 16.86
N PRO A 179 -1.29 -7.95 17.73
CA PRO A 179 -2.07 -6.80 17.30
C PRO A 179 -1.23 -5.80 16.50
N ILE A 180 -1.82 -5.19 15.49
CA ILE A 180 -1.14 -4.24 14.61
C ILE A 180 -0.50 -3.10 15.42
N TRP A 181 -1.19 -2.55 16.43
CA TRP A 181 -0.64 -1.51 17.31
C TRP A 181 0.56 -1.95 18.15
N MET A 182 0.69 -3.24 18.48
CA MET A 182 1.89 -3.76 19.14
C MET A 182 3.04 -3.89 18.14
N ASN A 183 2.75 -4.32 16.92
CA ASN A 183 3.77 -4.54 15.89
C ASN A 183 4.31 -3.20 15.37
N GLU A 184 3.45 -2.32 14.86
CA GLU A 184 3.82 -1.00 14.34
C GLU A 184 4.35 -0.09 15.44
N GLY A 185 3.71 -0.12 16.62
CA GLY A 185 4.14 0.69 17.76
C GLY A 185 5.53 0.34 18.27
N LEU A 186 5.90 -0.95 18.26
CA LEU A 186 7.24 -1.38 18.66
C LEU A 186 8.26 -0.96 17.60
N ALA A 187 7.92 -1.11 16.32
CA ALA A 187 8.78 -0.71 15.22
C ALA A 187 9.13 0.78 15.29
N GLU A 188 8.12 1.65 15.50
CA GLU A 188 8.35 3.08 15.71
C GLU A 188 9.16 3.38 16.98
N PHE A 189 8.85 2.68 18.08
CA PHE A 189 9.53 2.88 19.36
C PHE A 189 11.02 2.52 19.30
N GLU A 190 11.37 1.38 18.73
CA GLU A 190 12.78 0.98 18.61
C GLU A 190 13.50 1.81 17.53
N ALA A 191 12.83 2.18 16.43
CA ALA A 191 13.43 2.97 15.36
C ALA A 191 13.86 4.38 15.82
N TYR A 192 13.03 5.05 16.62
CA TYR A 192 13.38 6.34 17.25
C TYR A 192 14.15 6.22 18.56
N ASP A 193 14.39 4.98 19.04
CA ASP A 193 14.93 4.69 20.36
C ASP A 193 14.15 5.36 21.51
N GLY A 194 12.82 5.40 21.38
CA GLY A 194 11.94 5.98 22.38
C GLY A 194 10.73 6.70 21.79
N TYR A 195 10.52 7.91 22.28
CA TYR A 195 9.39 8.78 21.95
C TYR A 195 9.89 10.02 21.19
N ASN A 196 9.12 10.51 20.23
CA ASN A 196 9.47 11.66 19.39
C ASN A 196 8.39 12.76 19.43
N ALA A 197 8.73 13.93 18.91
CA ALA A 197 7.86 15.11 18.92
C ALA A 197 6.58 14.87 18.09
N GLU A 198 6.65 14.20 16.94
CA GLU A 198 5.49 13.88 16.10
C GLU A 198 4.43 13.06 16.85
N THR A 199 4.87 12.04 17.58
CA THR A 199 3.98 11.19 18.36
C THR A 199 3.45 11.93 19.58
N ASP A 200 4.28 12.71 20.27
CA ASP A 200 3.84 13.59 21.36
C ASP A 200 2.73 14.56 20.89
N MET A 201 2.92 15.20 19.74
CA MET A 201 1.94 16.11 19.13
C MET A 201 0.64 15.40 18.74
N PHE A 202 0.72 14.24 18.10
CA PHE A 202 -0.45 13.48 17.68
C PHE A 202 -1.27 12.97 18.88
N ILE A 203 -0.61 12.41 19.89
CA ILE A 203 -1.28 11.88 21.07
C ILE A 203 -1.86 13.02 21.93
N ARG A 204 -1.17 14.17 22.03
CA ARG A 204 -1.74 15.38 22.64
C ARG A 204 -3.06 15.76 22.00
N ASP A 205 -3.12 15.88 20.67
CA ASP A 205 -4.35 16.23 19.96
C ASP A 205 -5.45 15.17 20.19
N ALA A 206 -5.11 13.88 20.14
CA ALA A 206 -6.06 12.79 20.39
C ALA A 206 -6.65 12.80 21.80
N VAL A 207 -5.84 13.09 22.80
CA VAL A 207 -6.25 13.12 24.21
C VAL A 207 -7.07 14.37 24.52
N ILE A 208 -6.67 15.53 23.99
CA ILE A 208 -7.37 16.80 24.19
C ILE A 208 -8.68 16.83 23.39
N GLY A 209 -8.67 16.30 22.18
CA GLY A 209 -9.86 16.15 21.32
C GLY A 209 -10.80 15.02 21.74
N GLU A 210 -10.50 14.33 22.85
CA GLU A 210 -11.29 13.22 23.41
C GLU A 210 -11.60 12.10 22.40
N TYR A 211 -10.65 11.81 21.51
CA TYR A 211 -10.80 10.75 20.50
C TYR A 211 -9.75 9.64 20.55
N MET A 212 -8.85 9.67 21.53
CA MET A 212 -7.88 8.60 21.79
C MET A 212 -8.61 7.26 22.07
N PRO A 213 -8.41 6.21 21.25
CA PRO A 213 -9.02 4.91 21.46
C PRO A 213 -8.33 4.10 22.57
N GLU A 214 -9.02 3.09 23.08
CA GLU A 214 -8.40 2.07 23.94
C GLU A 214 -7.36 1.24 23.18
N LEU A 215 -6.38 0.65 23.87
CA LEU A 215 -5.26 -0.07 23.25
C LEU A 215 -5.73 -1.13 22.24
N TYR A 216 -6.74 -1.93 22.59
CA TYR A 216 -7.25 -3.00 21.73
C TYR A 216 -8.12 -2.51 20.55
N GLN A 217 -8.36 -1.19 20.45
CA GLN A 217 -9.07 -0.54 19.36
C GLN A 217 -8.13 0.29 18.46
N MET A 218 -6.84 0.35 18.77
CA MET A 218 -5.86 1.08 17.97
C MET A 218 -5.61 0.37 16.64
N ASP A 219 -5.89 1.08 15.56
CA ASP A 219 -5.68 0.65 14.17
C ASP A 219 -5.28 1.88 13.31
N GLY A 220 -4.91 1.65 12.05
CA GLY A 220 -4.46 2.70 11.14
C GLY A 220 -3.33 3.54 11.75
N TYR A 221 -3.42 4.86 11.66
CA TYR A 221 -2.35 5.74 12.18
C TYR A 221 -2.18 5.67 13.71
N PHE A 222 -3.23 5.27 14.46
CA PHE A 222 -3.11 5.02 15.90
C PHE A 222 -2.28 3.78 16.23
N ALA A 223 -2.18 2.81 15.32
CA ALA A 223 -1.32 1.65 15.54
C ALA A 223 0.16 2.07 15.66
N TYR A 224 0.60 3.01 14.83
CA TYR A 224 1.95 3.57 14.85
C TYR A 224 2.14 4.47 16.08
N ARG A 225 1.43 5.60 16.11
CA ARG A 225 1.64 6.66 17.11
C ARG A 225 1.13 6.26 18.50
N GLY A 226 -0.05 5.65 18.58
CA GLY A 226 -0.62 5.15 19.83
C GLY A 226 0.16 3.96 20.38
N GLY A 227 0.59 3.04 19.52
CA GLY A 227 1.46 1.93 19.87
C GLY A 227 2.82 2.38 20.40
N GLN A 228 3.49 3.32 19.73
CA GLN A 228 4.75 3.91 20.21
C GLN A 228 4.57 4.56 21.59
N SER A 229 3.47 5.31 21.78
CA SER A 229 3.14 5.92 23.07
C SER A 229 2.91 4.89 24.17
N PHE A 230 2.33 3.74 23.85
CA PHE A 230 2.23 2.61 24.78
C PHE A 230 3.60 2.08 25.20
N TYR A 231 4.50 1.81 24.26
CA TYR A 231 5.83 1.29 24.58
C TYR A 231 6.67 2.28 25.37
N TRP A 232 6.58 3.57 25.03
CA TRP A 232 7.16 4.65 25.83
C TRP A 232 6.61 4.67 27.25
N TYR A 233 5.28 4.63 27.42
CA TYR A 233 4.66 4.59 28.74
C TYR A 233 5.10 3.36 29.56
N VAL A 234 5.25 2.20 28.92
CA VAL A 234 5.79 0.99 29.57
C VAL A 234 7.24 1.20 29.99
N ALA A 235 8.08 1.75 29.11
CA ALA A 235 9.48 2.01 29.40
C ALA A 235 9.67 2.97 30.58
N GLU A 236 8.91 4.08 30.61
CA GLU A 236 8.98 5.09 31.67
C GLU A 236 8.46 4.59 33.02
N ASN A 237 7.32 3.87 33.03
CA ASN A 237 6.65 3.51 34.29
C ASN A 237 7.06 2.14 34.84
N TYR A 238 7.56 1.24 33.98
CA TYR A 238 7.86 -0.14 34.34
C TYR A 238 9.28 -0.58 33.94
N GLY A 239 10.03 0.24 33.21
CA GLY A 239 11.37 -0.05 32.70
C GLY A 239 11.36 -0.73 31.34
N ARG A 240 12.33 -0.41 30.48
CA ARG A 240 12.42 -0.92 29.09
C ARG A 240 12.45 -2.45 28.99
N ASP A 241 13.09 -3.14 29.94
CA ASP A 241 13.11 -4.62 30.05
C ASP A 241 11.72 -5.27 30.05
N LYS A 242 10.68 -4.55 30.52
CA LYS A 242 9.31 -5.06 30.55
C LYS A 242 8.70 -5.25 29.17
N ILE A 243 9.20 -4.55 28.16
CA ILE A 243 8.77 -4.73 26.76
C ILE A 243 9.13 -6.14 26.29
N GLY A 244 10.39 -6.55 26.46
CA GLY A 244 10.84 -7.90 26.13
C GLY A 244 10.14 -8.98 26.96
N GLU A 245 9.86 -8.72 28.25
CA GLU A 245 9.08 -9.64 29.08
C GLU A 245 7.65 -9.82 28.54
N LEU A 246 6.96 -8.73 28.22
CA LEU A 246 5.60 -8.75 27.67
C LEU A 246 5.54 -9.56 26.38
N LEU A 247 6.42 -9.29 25.40
CA LEU A 247 6.45 -10.00 24.12
C LEU A 247 6.72 -11.50 24.30
N ASN A 248 7.63 -11.87 25.20
CA ASN A 248 7.90 -13.27 25.51
C ASN A 248 6.69 -13.96 26.17
N ARG A 249 5.91 -13.24 26.99
CA ARG A 249 4.67 -13.77 27.56
C ARG A 249 3.60 -13.94 26.50
N VAL A 250 3.40 -12.98 25.60
CA VAL A 250 2.46 -13.07 24.48
C VAL A 250 2.76 -14.31 23.63
N LYS A 251 4.03 -14.52 23.26
CA LYS A 251 4.46 -15.71 22.49
C LYS A 251 4.12 -17.03 23.21
N ARG A 252 4.23 -17.07 24.55
CA ARG A 252 3.99 -18.30 25.35
C ARG A 252 2.51 -18.55 25.64
N SER A 253 1.74 -17.51 25.95
CA SER A 253 0.35 -17.64 26.38
C SER A 253 -0.64 -17.70 25.21
N ALA A 254 -0.28 -17.12 24.05
CA ALA A 254 -1.22 -16.82 22.96
C ALA A 254 -2.45 -16.03 23.44
N SER A 255 -2.30 -15.25 24.52
CA SER A 255 -3.36 -14.46 25.14
C SER A 255 -2.76 -13.16 25.65
N LEU A 256 -3.22 -12.04 25.09
CA LEU A 256 -2.79 -10.70 25.49
C LEU A 256 -3.16 -10.43 26.94
N ASP A 257 -4.39 -10.72 27.34
CA ASP A 257 -4.85 -10.48 28.71
C ASP A 257 -4.00 -11.24 29.74
N ALA A 258 -3.72 -12.53 29.50
CA ALA A 258 -2.82 -13.30 30.36
C ALA A 258 -1.37 -12.77 30.35
N ALA A 259 -0.91 -12.22 29.22
CA ALA A 259 0.42 -11.63 29.11
C ALA A 259 0.52 -10.32 29.91
N PHE A 260 -0.48 -9.44 29.80
CA PHE A 260 -0.59 -8.19 30.57
C PHE A 260 -0.71 -8.47 32.07
N GLN A 261 -1.58 -9.42 32.46
CA GLN A 261 -1.73 -9.81 33.86
C GLN A 261 -0.41 -10.33 34.43
N GLY A 262 0.35 -11.08 33.64
CA GLY A 262 1.65 -11.61 34.03
C GLY A 262 2.78 -10.58 34.06
N ALA A 263 2.76 -9.57 33.19
CA ALA A 263 3.81 -8.56 33.06
C ALA A 263 3.62 -7.39 34.04
N PHE A 264 2.38 -6.92 34.19
CA PHE A 264 2.01 -5.68 34.88
C PHE A 264 1.07 -5.89 36.08
N GLY A 265 0.56 -7.11 36.29
CA GLY A 265 -0.39 -7.41 37.37
C GLY A 265 -1.83 -6.96 37.11
N LYS A 266 -2.15 -6.52 35.89
CA LYS A 266 -3.47 -6.05 35.44
C LYS A 266 -3.82 -6.67 34.09
N GLY A 267 -5.11 -6.91 33.84
CA GLY A 267 -5.60 -7.31 32.50
C GLY A 267 -5.41 -6.21 31.47
N LEU A 268 -5.64 -6.53 30.19
CA LEU A 268 -5.45 -5.56 29.09
C LEU A 268 -6.38 -4.35 29.21
N GLU A 269 -7.64 -4.58 29.58
CA GLU A 269 -8.66 -3.54 29.74
C GLU A 269 -8.29 -2.59 30.90
N ASP A 270 -8.03 -3.13 32.09
CA ASP A 270 -7.60 -2.34 33.26
C ASP A 270 -6.30 -1.55 33.01
N PHE A 271 -5.38 -2.12 32.23
CA PHE A 271 -4.15 -1.42 31.84
C PHE A 271 -4.45 -0.29 30.87
N SER A 272 -5.29 -0.55 29.86
CA SER A 272 -5.71 0.44 28.86
C SER A 272 -6.41 1.64 29.51
N GLU A 273 -7.34 1.40 30.44
CA GLU A 273 -8.00 2.48 31.19
C GLU A 273 -7.00 3.34 31.98
N GLN A 274 -6.05 2.70 32.67
CA GLN A 274 -5.01 3.40 33.42
C GLN A 274 -4.12 4.24 32.50
N PHE A 275 -3.67 3.65 31.39
CA PHE A 275 -2.85 4.33 30.38
C PHE A 275 -3.55 5.58 29.86
N LEU A 276 -4.81 5.48 29.44
CA LEU A 276 -5.60 6.62 28.97
C LEU A 276 -5.79 7.69 30.05
N TYR A 277 -6.01 7.28 31.30
CA TYR A 277 -6.14 8.21 32.42
C TYR A 277 -4.84 8.98 32.67
N ASP A 278 -3.68 8.32 32.57
CA ASP A 278 -2.40 8.96 32.78
C ASP A 278 -2.00 9.87 31.60
N LEU A 279 -2.32 9.52 30.36
CA LEU A 279 -2.18 10.43 29.23
C LEU A 279 -2.98 11.73 29.42
N LYS A 280 -4.21 11.65 29.96
CA LYS A 280 -5.01 12.84 30.29
C LYS A 280 -4.32 13.74 31.32
N LYS A 281 -3.67 13.16 32.34
CA LYS A 281 -2.91 13.96 33.31
C LYS A 281 -1.74 14.69 32.66
N THR A 282 -1.10 14.07 31.68
CA THR A 282 0.05 14.64 30.96
C THR A 282 -0.37 15.80 30.06
N TYR A 283 -1.44 15.63 29.26
CA TYR A 283 -1.77 16.57 28.18
C TYR A 283 -2.88 17.58 28.49
N TRP A 284 -3.77 17.33 29.45
CA TRP A 284 -4.80 18.32 29.80
C TRP A 284 -4.27 19.67 30.32
N PRO A 285 -3.14 19.73 31.06
CA PRO A 285 -2.56 21.02 31.45
C PRO A 285 -2.26 21.95 30.27
N ASP A 286 -1.82 21.42 29.11
CA ASP A 286 -1.46 22.18 27.91
C ASP A 286 -2.61 23.06 27.38
N ILE A 287 -3.87 22.75 27.70
CA ILE A 287 -5.06 23.54 27.31
C ILE A 287 -5.02 24.94 27.92
N THR A 288 -4.35 25.12 29.06
CA THR A 288 -4.30 26.40 29.78
C THR A 288 -3.40 27.40 29.06
N ASP A 289 -2.28 26.92 28.53
CA ASP A 289 -1.16 27.77 28.10
C ASP A 289 -1.01 27.84 26.57
N ARG A 290 -1.72 26.97 25.83
CA ARG A 290 -1.63 26.85 24.36
C ARG A 290 -2.97 27.10 23.69
N LYS A 291 -2.94 27.55 22.43
CA LYS A 291 -4.14 27.90 21.65
C LYS A 291 -4.37 26.92 20.50
N ARG A 292 -5.63 26.68 20.12
CA ARG A 292 -5.90 25.93 18.89
C ARG A 292 -5.63 26.83 17.68
N PRO A 293 -5.30 26.27 16.50
CA PRO A 293 -5.11 27.06 15.27
C PRO A 293 -6.25 28.04 14.98
N ARG A 294 -7.50 27.60 15.18
CA ARG A 294 -8.71 28.43 15.00
C ARG A 294 -8.85 29.62 15.95
N ASP A 295 -8.09 29.64 17.05
CA ASP A 295 -8.14 30.71 18.05
C ASP A 295 -7.24 31.90 17.67
N PHE A 296 -6.29 31.72 16.73
CA PHE A 296 -5.39 32.78 16.24
C PHE A 296 -5.36 32.94 14.71
N ALA A 297 -5.91 31.99 13.95
CA ALA A 297 -5.99 32.03 12.49
C ALA A 297 -7.41 31.70 11.98
N ARG A 298 -7.74 32.19 10.78
CA ARG A 298 -9.02 31.89 10.12
C ARG A 298 -8.94 30.56 9.38
N GLU A 299 -9.75 29.61 9.78
CA GLU A 299 -9.93 28.32 9.09
C GLU A 299 -10.51 28.49 7.67
N LEU A 300 -9.83 27.94 6.65
CA LEU A 300 -10.23 28.00 5.24
C LEU A 300 -10.85 26.68 4.74
N THR A 301 -10.39 25.54 5.25
CA THR A 301 -10.96 24.21 5.00
C THR A 301 -11.50 23.62 6.30
N ASP A 302 -12.45 22.70 6.19
CA ASP A 302 -12.98 21.95 7.31
C ASP A 302 -13.08 20.48 6.90
N HIS A 303 -12.07 19.70 7.29
CA HIS A 303 -11.94 18.33 6.81
C HIS A 303 -13.14 17.45 7.20
N GLU A 304 -13.73 17.63 8.39
CA GLU A 304 -14.91 16.89 8.83
C GLU A 304 -16.14 17.24 7.98
N GLY A 305 -16.43 18.54 7.82
CA GLY A 305 -17.56 19.01 7.00
C GLY A 305 -17.39 18.72 5.51
N GLU A 306 -16.15 18.73 5.05
CA GLU A 306 -15.77 18.52 3.65
C GLU A 306 -15.52 17.04 3.32
N GLY A 307 -15.52 16.14 4.32
CA GLY A 307 -15.28 14.70 4.12
C GLY A 307 -13.92 14.39 3.51
N SER A 308 -12.92 15.21 3.84
CA SER A 308 -11.51 14.99 3.54
C SER A 308 -10.78 14.55 4.80
N PHE A 309 -9.66 13.85 4.66
CA PHE A 309 -8.70 13.66 5.76
C PHE A 309 -7.49 14.58 5.57
N MET A 310 -7.11 14.87 4.32
CA MET A 310 -5.93 15.67 3.99
C MET A 310 -6.31 16.98 3.30
N ASN A 311 -5.79 18.10 3.80
CA ASN A 311 -5.64 19.36 3.08
C ASN A 311 -4.19 19.85 3.25
N ALA A 312 -3.33 19.57 2.26
CA ALA A 312 -1.88 19.73 2.34
C ALA A 312 -1.31 20.52 1.15
N SER A 313 -0.01 20.85 1.21
CA SER A 313 0.70 21.67 0.22
C SER A 313 0.00 23.01 -0.10
N PRO A 314 -0.40 23.81 0.90
CA PRO A 314 -1.05 25.07 0.63
C PRO A 314 -0.08 26.07 0.00
N SER A 315 -0.52 26.71 -1.08
CA SER A 315 0.21 27.78 -1.76
C SER A 315 -0.74 28.95 -2.00
N ILE A 316 -0.47 30.10 -1.37
CA ILE A 316 -1.23 31.34 -1.58
C ILE A 316 -0.76 32.06 -2.85
N SER A 317 -1.69 32.61 -3.63
CA SER A 317 -1.36 33.40 -4.81
C SER A 317 -0.68 34.73 -4.42
N PRO A 318 0.26 35.26 -5.22
CA PRO A 318 0.94 36.52 -4.94
C PRO A 318 0.00 37.73 -4.74
N ASP A 319 -1.19 37.72 -5.33
CA ASP A 319 -2.22 38.75 -5.13
C ASP A 319 -3.04 38.56 -3.84
N GLY A 320 -2.80 37.46 -3.10
CA GLY A 320 -3.46 37.13 -1.85
C GLY A 320 -4.94 36.76 -1.97
N LEU A 321 -5.42 36.44 -3.19
CA LEU A 321 -6.84 36.19 -3.46
C LEU A 321 -7.20 34.70 -3.50
N SER A 322 -6.26 33.80 -3.76
CA SER A 322 -6.53 32.38 -3.97
C SER A 322 -5.50 31.48 -3.29
N VAL A 323 -5.91 30.26 -2.94
CA VAL A 323 -5.04 29.22 -2.38
C VAL A 323 -5.16 27.98 -3.26
N ALA A 324 -4.02 27.44 -3.68
CA ALA A 324 -3.92 26.12 -4.30
C ALA A 324 -3.45 25.10 -3.25
N PHE A 325 -4.02 23.90 -3.26
CA PHE A 325 -3.70 22.86 -2.28
C PHE A 325 -4.10 21.46 -2.77
N ILE A 326 -3.58 20.43 -2.13
CA ILE A 326 -3.92 19.02 -2.40
C ILE A 326 -4.97 18.56 -1.37
N SER A 327 -6.02 17.89 -1.85
CA SER A 327 -7.08 17.36 -0.98
C SER A 327 -7.68 16.06 -1.53
N ASP A 328 -8.21 15.23 -0.62
CA ASP A 328 -8.92 13.97 -0.88
C ASP A 328 -10.46 14.11 -0.77
N ARG A 329 -10.99 15.34 -0.68
CA ARG A 329 -12.42 15.65 -0.48
C ARG A 329 -13.44 15.02 -1.45
N ASP A 330 -12.99 14.58 -2.63
CA ASP A 330 -13.84 13.97 -3.67
C ASP A 330 -13.32 12.57 -4.11
N GLY A 331 -12.59 11.86 -3.24
CA GLY A 331 -11.99 10.56 -3.54
C GLY A 331 -10.46 10.65 -3.73
N PRO A 332 -9.90 10.43 -4.93
CA PRO A 332 -8.46 10.46 -5.12
C PRO A 332 -7.90 11.85 -4.87
N ARG A 333 -6.65 11.86 -4.38
CA ARG A 333 -5.95 13.10 -4.08
C ARG A 333 -5.85 13.94 -5.34
N SER A 334 -6.35 15.16 -5.25
CA SER A 334 -6.51 16.07 -6.36
C SER A 334 -6.07 17.46 -5.97
N VAL A 335 -5.75 18.29 -6.96
CA VAL A 335 -5.35 19.69 -6.72
C VAL A 335 -6.58 20.57 -6.81
N TYR A 336 -6.80 21.38 -5.79
CA TYR A 336 -7.91 22.33 -5.72
C TYR A 336 -7.39 23.76 -5.64
N VAL A 337 -8.22 24.70 -6.10
CA VAL A 337 -8.02 26.13 -5.91
C VAL A 337 -9.28 26.73 -5.31
N MET A 338 -9.12 27.50 -4.24
CA MET A 338 -10.21 28.22 -3.59
C MET A 338 -9.90 29.71 -3.46
N SER A 339 -10.94 30.52 -3.34
CA SER A 339 -10.81 31.93 -2.95
C SER A 339 -10.47 32.00 -1.46
N VAL A 340 -9.58 32.90 -1.08
CA VAL A 340 -9.26 33.14 0.34
C VAL A 340 -10.51 33.57 1.12
N ASP A 341 -11.46 34.26 0.49
CA ASP A 341 -12.66 34.82 1.13
C ASP A 341 -13.89 33.90 1.09
N ASP A 342 -13.84 32.78 0.36
CA ASP A 342 -14.96 31.84 0.22
C ASP A 342 -14.63 30.48 0.85
N ARG A 343 -14.99 30.31 2.13
CA ARG A 343 -14.69 29.10 2.91
C ARG A 343 -15.32 27.87 2.26
N GLY A 344 -14.51 26.83 2.03
CA GLY A 344 -14.93 25.50 1.56
C GLY A 344 -15.38 25.38 0.11
N SER A 345 -15.48 26.49 -0.64
CA SER A 345 -15.82 26.50 -2.07
C SER A 345 -14.57 26.32 -2.93
N ALA A 346 -14.02 25.10 -2.93
CA ALA A 346 -12.82 24.78 -3.70
C ALA A 346 -13.15 24.19 -5.07
N ARG A 347 -12.53 24.70 -6.13
CA ARG A 347 -12.65 24.16 -7.49
C ARG A 347 -11.50 23.19 -7.77
N LYS A 348 -11.81 21.98 -8.21
CA LYS A 348 -10.82 21.01 -8.70
C LYS A 348 -10.10 21.56 -9.92
N LEU A 349 -8.78 21.71 -9.81
CA LEU A 349 -7.89 22.14 -10.90
C LEU A 349 -7.37 20.93 -11.68
N ILE A 350 -6.92 19.89 -10.96
CA ILE A 350 -6.39 18.64 -11.53
C ILE A 350 -6.97 17.45 -10.78
N GLU A 351 -7.40 16.42 -11.53
CA GLU A 351 -7.71 15.10 -11.00
C GLU A 351 -6.43 14.25 -10.96
N GLY A 352 -5.99 13.87 -9.75
CA GLY A 352 -4.82 13.01 -9.54
C GLY A 352 -5.20 11.51 -9.47
N GLU A 353 -4.19 10.65 -9.52
CA GLU A 353 -4.25 9.20 -9.27
C GLU A 353 -5.16 8.37 -10.20
N ARG A 354 -5.73 9.01 -11.22
CA ARG A 354 -6.66 8.40 -12.20
C ARG A 354 -6.22 8.49 -13.64
N ASN A 355 -5.11 9.17 -13.91
CA ASN A 355 -4.56 9.32 -15.24
C ASN A 355 -3.02 9.32 -15.21
N VAL A 356 -2.44 9.07 -16.38
CA VAL A 356 -0.99 8.90 -16.58
C VAL A 356 -0.17 10.19 -16.42
N GLU A 357 -0.80 11.36 -16.51
CA GLU A 357 -0.09 12.63 -16.34
C GLU A 357 0.11 12.98 -14.87
N PHE A 358 -0.83 12.59 -14.02
CA PHE A 358 -0.82 12.81 -12.57
C PHE A 358 -1.03 11.45 -11.88
N GLU A 359 -0.04 10.56 -11.99
CA GLU A 359 -0.15 9.18 -11.49
C GLU A 359 -0.23 9.14 -9.96
N GLU A 360 0.43 10.09 -9.29
CA GLU A 360 0.58 10.20 -7.83
C GLU A 360 1.04 11.62 -7.47
N LEU A 361 0.50 12.19 -6.39
CA LEU A 361 0.82 13.55 -5.92
C LEU A 361 1.65 13.48 -4.62
N HIS A 362 2.69 14.31 -4.51
CA HIS A 362 3.52 14.41 -3.30
C HIS A 362 2.78 15.19 -2.20
N LEU A 363 2.42 14.51 -1.10
CA LEU A 363 1.62 15.10 -0.02
C LEU A 363 2.47 15.72 1.10
N LEU A 364 3.60 15.08 1.40
CA LEU A 364 4.42 15.38 2.58
C LEU A 364 5.50 16.43 2.32
N SER A 365 5.65 16.87 1.06
CA SER A 365 6.58 17.91 0.66
C SER A 365 5.81 19.11 0.09
N PRO A 366 6.32 20.35 0.19
CA PRO A 366 5.71 21.53 -0.44
C PRO A 366 5.78 21.46 -1.98
N ALA A 367 4.86 20.69 -2.56
CA ALA A 367 4.91 20.31 -3.96
C ALA A 367 4.25 21.32 -4.92
N ILE A 368 3.63 22.39 -4.39
CA ILE A 368 2.91 23.42 -5.15
C ILE A 368 3.50 24.81 -4.88
N ALA A 369 3.80 25.55 -5.94
CA ALA A 369 4.20 26.95 -5.87
C ALA A 369 3.45 27.81 -6.89
N TRP A 370 2.85 28.92 -6.45
CA TRP A 370 2.30 29.92 -7.36
C TRP A 370 3.40 30.67 -8.10
N ALA A 371 3.18 30.91 -9.39
CA ALA A 371 4.00 31.83 -10.14
C ALA A 371 3.71 33.28 -9.71
N PRO A 372 4.70 34.20 -9.80
CA PRO A 372 4.54 35.62 -9.47
C PRO A 372 3.43 36.36 -10.24
N ASP A 373 2.91 35.76 -11.32
CA ASP A 373 1.84 36.32 -12.14
C ASP A 373 0.41 36.05 -11.62
N SER A 374 0.27 35.34 -10.49
CA SER A 374 -1.03 34.94 -9.90
C SER A 374 -1.95 34.21 -10.87
N ARG A 375 -1.40 33.61 -11.93
CA ARG A 375 -2.15 32.92 -12.99
C ARG A 375 -1.71 31.47 -13.14
N ARG A 376 -0.44 31.17 -12.89
CA ARG A 376 0.12 29.82 -13.03
C ARG A 376 0.54 29.24 -11.69
N VAL A 377 0.54 27.91 -11.60
CA VAL A 377 1.14 27.14 -10.51
C VAL A 377 2.18 26.16 -11.08
N ALA A 378 3.31 26.02 -10.42
CA ALA A 378 4.24 24.90 -10.62
C ALA A 378 3.89 23.78 -9.65
N MET A 379 3.99 22.53 -10.12
CA MET A 379 3.76 21.36 -9.29
C MET A 379 4.72 20.23 -9.64
N ALA A 380 5.39 19.67 -8.63
CA ALA A 380 6.15 18.43 -8.75
C ALA A 380 5.20 17.23 -8.61
N VAL A 381 5.29 16.26 -9.54
CA VAL A 381 4.36 15.13 -9.60
C VAL A 381 4.93 13.95 -10.36
N LYS A 382 4.49 12.74 -10.00
CA LYS A 382 4.81 11.52 -10.74
C LYS A 382 4.00 11.42 -12.03
N SER A 383 4.68 11.21 -13.15
CA SER A 383 4.11 11.07 -14.49
C SER A 383 4.88 10.05 -15.33
N LYS A 384 4.22 8.94 -15.71
CA LYS A 384 4.82 7.81 -16.45
C LYS A 384 6.04 7.22 -15.72
N GLY A 385 5.90 6.96 -14.43
CA GLY A 385 6.95 6.34 -13.62
C GLY A 385 8.13 7.23 -13.24
N LYS A 386 8.07 8.54 -13.51
CA LYS A 386 9.12 9.51 -13.15
C LYS A 386 8.51 10.80 -12.62
N ASP A 387 9.22 11.47 -11.72
CA ASP A 387 8.85 12.80 -11.29
C ASP A 387 9.18 13.88 -12.32
N VAL A 388 8.25 14.81 -12.47
CA VAL A 388 8.31 15.93 -13.41
C VAL A 388 7.69 17.16 -12.79
N ILE A 389 7.96 18.34 -13.37
CA ILE A 389 7.31 19.58 -12.95
C ILE A 389 6.30 20.00 -14.01
N PHE A 390 5.04 20.21 -13.62
CA PHE A 390 4.03 20.84 -14.48
C PHE A 390 3.86 22.31 -14.15
N LEU A 391 3.80 23.14 -15.19
CA LEU A 391 3.34 24.53 -15.09
C LEU A 391 1.90 24.60 -15.59
N ILE A 392 0.97 24.97 -14.73
CA ILE A 392 -0.48 24.88 -14.98
C ILE A 392 -1.10 26.27 -14.89
N ASP A 393 -1.83 26.68 -15.92
CA ASP A 393 -2.67 27.87 -15.90
C ASP A 393 -3.95 27.58 -15.11
N VAL A 394 -4.17 28.32 -14.03
CA VAL A 394 -5.25 28.02 -13.08
C VAL A 394 -6.64 28.25 -13.69
N LYS A 395 -6.79 29.17 -14.66
CA LYS A 395 -8.10 29.50 -15.25
C LYS A 395 -8.49 28.55 -16.36
N SER A 396 -7.56 28.23 -17.25
CA SER A 396 -7.80 27.39 -18.43
C SER A 396 -7.55 25.90 -18.20
N GLY A 397 -6.67 25.55 -17.24
CA GLY A 397 -6.16 24.19 -17.06
C GLY A 397 -5.05 23.80 -18.04
N ASP A 398 -4.65 24.70 -18.94
CA ASP A 398 -3.54 24.48 -19.87
C ASP A 398 -2.24 24.22 -19.10
N ARG A 399 -1.46 23.23 -19.55
CA ARG A 399 -0.28 22.78 -18.81
C ARG A 399 0.93 22.51 -19.69
N LYS A 400 2.11 22.82 -19.17
CA LYS A 400 3.42 22.52 -19.78
C LYS A 400 4.20 21.58 -18.86
N LYS A 401 4.66 20.45 -19.41
CA LYS A 401 5.51 19.48 -18.72
C LYS A 401 7.00 19.87 -18.84
N LEU A 402 7.72 19.83 -17.72
CA LEU A 402 9.18 19.95 -17.64
C LEU A 402 9.74 18.63 -17.08
N SER A 403 10.72 18.04 -17.74
CA SER A 403 11.28 16.73 -17.37
C SER A 403 12.80 16.81 -17.31
N PHE A 404 13.37 16.14 -16.31
CA PHE A 404 14.80 16.18 -15.99
C PHE A 404 15.36 14.76 -15.85
N ASP A 405 16.68 14.61 -15.99
CA ASP A 405 17.38 13.35 -15.76
C ASP A 405 17.74 13.18 -14.27
N LEU A 406 16.69 13.02 -13.46
CA LEU A 406 16.69 12.82 -12.02
C LEU A 406 15.85 11.59 -11.67
N ASP A 407 16.17 10.93 -10.55
CA ASP A 407 15.46 9.74 -10.09
C ASP A 407 14.16 10.12 -9.33
N ALA A 408 14.11 11.29 -8.67
CA ALA A 408 12.90 11.87 -8.06
C ALA A 408 12.96 13.41 -7.94
N ILE A 409 11.80 14.06 -7.76
CA ILE A 409 11.61 15.51 -7.55
C ILE A 409 10.43 15.71 -6.59
N TYR A 410 10.61 16.49 -5.52
CA TYR A 410 9.61 16.63 -4.46
C TYR A 410 9.10 18.07 -4.27
N SER A 411 9.93 18.98 -3.75
CA SER A 411 9.55 20.37 -3.48
C SER A 411 9.91 21.30 -4.65
N VAL A 412 9.11 22.36 -4.87
CA VAL A 412 9.33 23.35 -5.94
C VAL A 412 8.97 24.76 -5.48
N ASP A 413 9.70 25.75 -5.98
CA ASP A 413 9.43 27.17 -5.77
C ASP A 413 9.78 28.04 -6.99
N TRP A 414 9.16 29.21 -7.11
CA TRP A 414 9.39 30.17 -8.19
C TRP A 414 10.28 31.34 -7.75
N SER A 415 11.17 31.78 -8.63
CA SER A 415 11.84 33.07 -8.41
C SER A 415 10.82 34.21 -8.46
N PRO A 416 10.96 35.26 -7.61
CA PRO A 416 10.07 36.42 -7.59
C PRO A 416 9.88 37.10 -8.96
N ASP A 417 10.92 37.08 -9.80
CA ASP A 417 10.87 37.64 -11.16
C ASP A 417 10.21 36.72 -12.21
N GLY A 418 9.85 35.49 -11.83
CA GLY A 418 9.21 34.51 -12.69
C GLY A 418 10.12 33.95 -13.80
N SER A 419 11.44 34.07 -13.67
CA SER A 419 12.39 33.59 -14.70
C SER A 419 13.01 32.22 -14.39
N HIS A 420 13.05 31.82 -13.12
CA HIS A 420 13.63 30.56 -12.66
C HIS A 420 12.66 29.77 -11.78
N LEU A 421 12.92 28.46 -11.71
CA LEU A 421 12.39 27.57 -10.67
C LEU A 421 13.55 27.11 -9.79
N ALA A 422 13.30 26.89 -8.49
CA ALA A 422 14.15 26.08 -7.62
C ALA A 422 13.38 24.83 -7.19
N PHE A 423 14.04 23.69 -7.07
CA PHE A 423 13.41 22.45 -6.62
C PHE A 423 14.42 21.46 -6.05
N GLN A 424 13.93 20.57 -5.20
CA GLN A 424 14.68 19.41 -4.71
C GLN A 424 14.74 18.33 -5.79
N GLY A 425 15.93 17.82 -6.08
CA GLY A 425 16.13 16.74 -7.04
C GLY A 425 17.01 15.64 -6.48
N ILE A 426 16.63 14.39 -6.70
CA ILE A 426 17.43 13.22 -6.29
C ILE A 426 18.10 12.59 -7.50
N LYS A 427 19.38 12.24 -7.35
CA LYS A 427 20.13 11.48 -8.34
C LYS A 427 21.09 10.52 -7.67
N GLY A 428 20.78 9.23 -7.70
CA GLY A 428 21.55 8.22 -6.97
C GLY A 428 21.37 8.35 -5.46
N ASP A 429 22.44 8.66 -4.75
CA ASP A 429 22.54 8.79 -3.29
C ASP A 429 22.55 10.25 -2.80
N MET A 430 22.22 11.21 -3.66
CA MET A 430 22.28 12.64 -3.35
C MET A 430 20.90 13.30 -3.52
N SER A 431 20.54 14.17 -2.56
CA SER A 431 19.41 15.10 -2.65
C SER A 431 19.96 16.52 -2.70
N ASP A 432 19.79 17.18 -3.85
CA ASP A 432 20.37 18.50 -4.08
C ASP A 432 19.30 19.55 -4.43
N ILE A 433 19.68 20.83 -4.27
CA ILE A 433 18.91 21.96 -4.79
C ILE A 433 19.29 22.25 -6.25
N TYR A 434 18.30 22.16 -7.12
CA TYR A 434 18.42 22.50 -8.54
C TYR A 434 17.73 23.82 -8.85
N THR A 435 18.25 24.53 -9.84
CA THR A 435 17.58 25.68 -10.48
C THR A 435 17.40 25.47 -11.97
N TYR A 436 16.30 25.98 -12.51
CA TYR A 436 15.97 25.88 -13.92
C TYR A 436 15.59 27.24 -14.52
N ASP A 437 16.35 27.68 -15.53
CA ASP A 437 16.07 28.91 -16.31
C ASP A 437 14.98 28.62 -17.35
N LEU A 438 13.80 29.23 -17.20
CA LEU A 438 12.64 28.98 -18.07
C LEU A 438 12.81 29.53 -19.49
N LYS A 439 13.69 30.54 -19.68
CA LYS A 439 13.95 31.16 -20.98
C LYS A 439 15.03 30.40 -21.75
N LYS A 440 16.12 30.04 -21.09
CA LYS A 440 17.24 29.30 -21.70
C LYS A 440 17.02 27.79 -21.73
N SER A 441 16.07 27.28 -20.95
CA SER A 441 15.86 25.84 -20.74
C SER A 441 17.10 25.12 -20.20
N GLU A 442 17.76 25.75 -19.22
CA GLU A 442 19.03 25.28 -18.64
C GLU A 442 18.81 24.84 -17.18
N LEU A 443 19.26 23.63 -16.84
CA LEU A 443 19.23 23.07 -15.49
C LEU A 443 20.62 23.20 -14.84
N ARG A 444 20.66 23.67 -13.59
CA ARG A 444 21.89 23.81 -12.80
C ARG A 444 21.70 23.19 -11.41
N ASN A 445 22.60 22.27 -11.03
CA ASN A 445 22.72 21.78 -9.65
C ASN A 445 23.53 22.79 -8.83
N LEU A 446 23.01 23.23 -7.68
CA LEU A 446 23.63 24.27 -6.85
C LEU A 446 24.43 23.73 -5.66
N THR A 447 24.05 22.58 -5.08
CA THR A 447 24.68 22.05 -3.87
C THR A 447 25.66 20.92 -4.18
N ASN A 448 25.23 19.87 -4.88
CA ASN A 448 26.06 18.79 -5.42
C ASN A 448 27.06 18.23 -4.39
N ASP A 449 26.55 17.85 -3.22
CA ASP A 449 27.32 17.32 -2.10
C ASP A 449 26.68 16.04 -1.52
N LEU A 450 27.10 15.60 -0.33
CA LEU A 450 26.65 14.32 0.27
C LEU A 450 25.43 14.48 1.19
N PHE A 451 25.05 15.73 1.48
CA PHE A 451 24.07 16.06 2.49
C PHE A 451 22.66 16.04 1.89
N SER A 452 21.67 15.91 2.76
CA SER A 452 20.27 15.98 2.36
C SER A 452 19.90 17.44 2.17
N ASP A 453 19.65 17.90 0.94
CA ASP A 453 19.14 19.25 0.70
C ASP A 453 17.73 19.25 0.13
N TYR A 454 16.83 20.00 0.76
CA TYR A 454 15.42 20.01 0.36
C TYR A 454 14.65 21.29 0.76
N ASP A 455 13.41 21.38 0.25
CA ASP A 455 12.47 22.50 0.44
C ASP A 455 13.05 23.90 0.12
N PRO A 456 13.52 24.14 -1.11
CA PRO A 456 14.09 25.42 -1.48
C PRO A 456 13.02 26.51 -1.59
N LYS A 457 13.34 27.71 -1.08
CA LYS A 457 12.52 28.92 -1.17
C LYS A 457 13.36 30.12 -1.62
N TRP A 458 12.88 30.83 -2.64
CA TRP A 458 13.54 32.02 -3.16
C TRP A 458 13.33 33.22 -2.25
N ALA A 459 14.41 33.97 -2.00
CA ALA A 459 14.32 35.31 -1.45
C ALA A 459 13.87 36.32 -2.52
N GLU A 460 13.31 37.44 -2.08
CA GLU A 460 12.85 38.55 -2.94
C GLU A 460 13.97 39.20 -3.79
N ASP A 461 15.24 38.96 -3.43
CA ASP A 461 16.41 39.48 -4.15
C ASP A 461 16.72 38.74 -5.48
N ASN A 462 15.99 37.65 -5.79
CA ASN A 462 16.21 36.78 -6.96
C ASN A 462 17.62 36.15 -7.05
N GLN A 463 18.38 36.16 -5.97
CA GLN A 463 19.75 35.64 -5.91
C GLN A 463 19.95 34.63 -4.79
N THR A 464 19.18 34.72 -3.72
CA THR A 464 19.33 33.89 -2.52
C THR A 464 18.22 32.84 -2.46
N ILE A 465 18.59 31.61 -2.13
CA ILE A 465 17.68 30.50 -1.85
C ILE A 465 17.90 30.05 -0.41
N TYR A 466 16.82 29.92 0.35
CA TYR A 466 16.79 29.24 1.64
C TYR A 466 16.39 27.79 1.45
N PHE A 467 16.97 26.87 2.19
CA PHE A 467 16.67 25.43 2.10
C PHE A 467 17.06 24.74 3.41
N LEU A 468 16.58 23.51 3.60
CA LEU A 468 16.89 22.66 4.75
C LEU A 468 18.06 21.74 4.43
N SER A 469 18.96 21.54 5.40
CA SER A 469 20.06 20.59 5.24
C SER A 469 20.55 19.98 6.54
N ASP A 470 21.05 18.74 6.47
CA ASP A 470 21.65 17.99 7.58
C ASP A 470 23.17 18.21 7.73
N ARG A 471 23.73 19.18 6.99
CA ARG A 471 25.19 19.42 6.92
C ARG A 471 25.84 19.95 8.21
N LYS A 472 25.08 20.52 9.14
CA LYS A 472 25.58 21.25 10.32
C LYS A 472 26.72 22.22 9.95
N ASP A 473 27.83 22.18 10.67
CA ASP A 473 28.98 23.07 10.44
C ASP A 473 29.93 22.57 9.34
N ASN A 474 29.57 21.52 8.58
CA ASN A 474 30.45 20.93 7.57
C ASN A 474 30.43 21.74 6.26
N PRO A 475 31.55 22.33 5.83
CA PRO A 475 31.59 23.20 4.65
C PRO A 475 31.83 22.40 3.34
N ILE A 476 31.56 21.10 3.31
CA ILE A 476 31.91 20.23 2.17
C ILE A 476 30.90 20.45 1.04
N ARG A 477 31.38 20.87 -0.14
CA ARG A 477 30.54 21.20 -1.31
C ARG A 477 30.87 20.39 -2.56
N SER A 478 31.76 19.41 -2.43
CA SER A 478 31.95 18.37 -3.44
C SER A 478 32.66 17.17 -2.80
N ALA A 479 31.89 16.13 -2.45
CA ALA A 479 32.44 14.93 -1.84
C ALA A 479 32.94 13.88 -2.86
N ARG A 480 32.61 14.05 -4.15
CA ARG A 480 32.97 13.07 -5.19
C ARG A 480 34.48 12.90 -5.28
N GLY A 481 34.95 11.72 -4.85
CA GLY A 481 36.32 11.25 -5.01
C GLY A 481 37.22 11.32 -3.77
N LEU A 482 36.71 11.78 -2.62
CA LEU A 482 37.51 11.93 -1.39
C LEU A 482 37.24 10.87 -0.31
N GLY A 483 36.36 9.89 -0.57
CA GLY A 483 36.07 8.80 0.37
C GLY A 483 35.24 9.19 1.60
N TYR A 484 34.60 10.36 1.57
CA TYR A 484 33.65 10.76 2.62
C TYR A 484 32.40 9.88 2.60
N LYS A 485 31.93 9.51 3.79
CA LYS A 485 30.79 8.63 4.04
C LYS A 485 29.83 9.37 4.97
N ILE A 486 28.54 9.44 4.60
CA ILE A 486 27.54 10.20 5.39
C ILE A 486 27.44 9.71 6.84
N TRP A 487 27.62 8.41 7.10
CA TRP A 487 27.60 7.82 8.44
C TRP A 487 28.82 8.14 9.33
N ASN A 488 29.68 9.06 8.88
CA ASN A 488 30.69 9.70 9.71
C ASN A 488 30.27 11.11 10.18
N TYR A 489 29.11 11.58 9.74
CA TYR A 489 28.51 12.86 10.10
C TYR A 489 27.20 12.60 10.83
N ASP A 490 26.80 13.58 11.64
CA ASP A 490 25.52 13.58 12.32
C ASP A 490 24.47 14.17 11.37
N TYR A 491 23.62 13.29 10.85
CA TYR A 491 22.54 13.59 9.90
C TYR A 491 21.15 13.60 10.57
N GLN A 492 21.09 13.49 11.90
CA GLN A 492 19.82 13.32 12.63
C GLN A 492 19.03 14.62 12.76
N GLN A 493 19.67 15.75 12.48
CA GLN A 493 19.09 17.07 12.65
C GLN A 493 19.32 17.88 11.38
N THR A 494 18.30 18.64 11.00
CA THR A 494 18.40 19.61 9.91
C THR A 494 18.48 21.03 10.46
N ASP A 495 19.03 21.93 9.65
CA ASP A 495 18.99 23.37 9.86
C ASP A 495 18.59 24.10 8.58
N ILE A 496 18.27 25.39 8.71
CA ILE A 496 18.06 26.27 7.57
C ILE A 496 19.38 26.86 7.10
N TYR A 497 19.62 26.82 5.79
CA TYR A 497 20.76 27.42 5.12
C TYR A 497 20.30 28.41 4.07
N SER A 498 21.12 29.42 3.82
CA SER A 498 20.98 30.35 2.70
C SER A 498 22.12 30.14 1.70
N LEU A 499 21.78 30.20 0.41
CA LEU A 499 22.70 30.02 -0.69
C LEU A 499 22.53 31.11 -1.75
N ASN A 500 23.60 31.83 -2.05
CA ASN A 500 23.61 32.73 -3.20
C ASN A 500 23.81 31.94 -4.50
N THR A 501 22.87 32.01 -5.42
CA THR A 501 22.88 31.26 -6.70
C THR A 501 24.03 31.63 -7.64
N THR A 502 24.66 32.80 -7.49
CA THR A 502 25.74 33.25 -8.39
C THR A 502 27.12 33.01 -7.78
N SER A 503 27.39 33.56 -6.60
CA SER A 503 28.67 33.36 -5.90
C SER A 503 28.81 31.96 -5.31
N LEU A 504 27.68 31.24 -5.18
CA LEU A 504 27.55 30.04 -4.37
C LEU A 504 27.90 30.31 -2.91
N ASP A 505 27.84 31.52 -2.37
CA ASP A 505 28.11 31.70 -0.94
C ASP A 505 27.04 30.99 -0.08
N LEU A 506 27.46 30.22 0.93
CA LEU A 506 26.60 29.38 1.76
C LEU A 506 26.73 29.78 3.22
N GLN A 507 25.60 30.02 3.88
CA GLN A 507 25.54 30.40 5.29
C GLN A 507 24.46 29.61 6.03
N ARG A 508 24.82 28.99 7.17
CA ARG A 508 23.89 28.39 8.14
C ARG A 508 23.14 29.51 8.88
N ILE A 509 21.82 29.39 8.98
CA ILE A 509 20.93 30.40 9.56
C ILE A 509 20.49 29.99 10.96
N THR A 510 20.06 28.75 11.13
CA THR A 510 19.65 28.18 12.42
C THR A 510 20.68 27.15 12.90
N SER A 511 20.74 26.96 14.22
CA SER A 511 21.70 26.04 14.84
C SER A 511 21.19 25.51 16.19
N ASP A 512 19.89 25.53 16.42
CA ASP A 512 19.30 24.92 17.61
C ASP A 512 19.27 23.39 17.44
N LEU A 513 18.78 22.64 18.42
CA LEU A 513 18.63 21.17 18.31
C LEU A 513 17.23 20.78 17.81
N ALA A 514 16.48 21.73 17.26
CA ALA A 514 15.11 21.52 16.80
C ALA A 514 15.09 21.02 15.36
N MET A 515 13.94 20.47 14.94
CA MET A 515 13.65 20.20 13.55
C MET A 515 12.95 21.40 12.93
N GLU A 516 13.56 22.04 11.91
CA GLU A 516 12.89 23.11 11.17
C GLU A 516 12.26 22.65 9.85
N LYS A 517 11.21 23.37 9.45
CA LYS A 517 10.45 23.12 8.21
C LYS A 517 10.07 24.43 7.53
N THR A 518 9.92 24.39 6.20
CA THR A 518 9.31 25.46 5.39
C THR A 518 9.90 26.86 5.56
N PRO A 519 11.21 27.04 5.31
CA PRO A 519 11.88 28.34 5.45
C PRO A 519 11.32 29.36 4.45
N THR A 520 10.44 30.24 4.89
CA THR A 520 9.66 31.16 4.06
C THR A 520 10.15 32.60 4.22
N PRO A 521 10.96 33.11 3.27
CA PRO A 521 11.48 34.47 3.36
C PRO A 521 10.36 35.52 3.22
N SER A 522 10.55 36.63 3.90
CA SER A 522 9.67 37.79 3.91
C SER A 522 10.31 38.97 3.16
N PRO A 523 9.52 39.87 2.56
CA PRO A 523 10.03 41.01 1.80
C PRO A 523 10.85 42.04 2.60
N ASP A 524 10.65 42.11 3.91
CA ASP A 524 11.43 42.97 4.81
C ASP A 524 12.81 42.39 5.17
N GLY A 525 13.11 41.18 4.68
CA GLY A 525 14.35 40.44 4.93
C GLY A 525 14.26 39.50 6.13
N SER A 526 13.12 39.43 6.83
CA SER A 526 12.91 38.39 7.84
C SER A 526 12.67 37.02 7.21
N LEU A 527 12.80 35.95 7.99
CA LEU A 527 12.57 34.58 7.58
C LEU A 527 11.58 33.94 8.53
N PHE A 528 10.39 33.58 8.04
CA PHE A 528 9.47 32.72 8.77
C PHE A 528 9.85 31.26 8.58
N TYR A 529 9.64 30.43 9.59
CA TYR A 529 9.84 28.99 9.48
C TYR A 529 9.04 28.28 10.57
N VAL A 530 8.89 26.97 10.42
CA VAL A 530 8.31 26.11 11.46
C VAL A 530 9.44 25.46 12.24
N SER A 531 9.32 25.39 13.56
CA SER A 531 10.26 24.69 14.43
C SER A 531 9.53 24.07 15.62
N ASP A 532 10.01 22.92 16.08
CA ASP A 532 9.54 22.21 17.28
C ASP A 532 10.42 22.45 18.51
N VAL A 533 11.17 23.56 18.59
CA VAL A 533 12.06 23.86 19.73
C VAL A 533 11.40 23.77 21.11
N ASN A 534 10.06 23.92 21.20
CA ASN A 534 9.30 23.72 22.43
C ASN A 534 8.57 22.37 22.53
N GLY A 535 8.75 21.48 21.56
CA GLY A 535 8.07 20.18 21.41
C GLY A 535 6.81 20.22 20.54
N ILE A 536 6.46 21.37 19.98
CA ILE A 536 5.32 21.53 19.07
C ILE A 536 5.72 22.38 17.88
N TYR A 537 5.46 21.90 16.66
CA TYR A 537 5.68 22.67 15.45
C TYR A 537 4.90 24.00 15.46
N ASN A 538 5.63 25.09 15.70
CA ASN A 538 5.14 26.46 15.77
C ASN A 538 5.83 27.33 14.72
N ILE A 539 5.18 28.43 14.35
CA ILE A 539 5.76 29.42 13.44
C ILE A 539 6.69 30.33 14.24
N TYR A 540 7.94 30.43 13.80
CA TYR A 540 8.95 31.35 14.27
C TYR A 540 9.31 32.34 13.18
N VAL A 541 9.90 33.46 13.59
CA VAL A 541 10.51 34.41 12.66
C VAL A 541 11.87 34.84 13.15
N PHE A 542 12.81 34.80 12.21
CA PHE A 542 14.19 35.22 12.36
C PHE A 542 14.42 36.49 11.55
N ASN A 543 14.84 37.58 12.18
CA ASN A 543 15.01 38.86 11.49
C ASN A 543 16.41 38.99 10.88
N LYS A 544 17.46 38.72 11.67
CA LYS A 544 18.86 38.99 11.29
C LYS A 544 19.84 38.06 12.02
N PRO A 545 21.01 37.75 11.41
CA PRO A 545 22.10 37.07 12.07
C PRO A 545 22.48 37.71 13.42
N GLY A 546 22.45 36.92 14.49
CA GLY A 546 22.76 37.34 15.86
C GLY A 546 21.57 37.80 16.70
N GLU A 547 20.35 37.86 16.13
CA GLU A 547 19.11 37.99 16.89
C GLU A 547 18.51 36.60 17.15
N GLU A 548 17.98 36.38 18.36
CA GLU A 548 17.25 35.16 18.70
C GLU A 548 15.93 35.10 17.92
N PRO A 549 15.53 33.94 17.37
CA PRO A 549 14.23 33.79 16.74
C PRO A 549 13.09 34.03 17.73
N ARG A 550 12.02 34.69 17.27
CA ARG A 550 10.82 34.94 18.08
C ARG A 550 9.65 34.03 17.65
N PRO A 551 8.87 33.49 18.59
CA PRO A 551 7.66 32.75 18.26
C PRO A 551 6.56 33.68 17.75
N VAL A 552 5.85 33.25 16.71
CA VAL A 552 4.68 33.93 16.13
C VAL A 552 3.40 33.25 16.61
N THR A 553 3.43 31.93 16.81
CA THR A 553 2.30 31.12 17.30
C THR A 553 2.68 30.37 18.58
N ASN A 554 1.66 30.07 19.40
CA ASN A 554 1.75 29.12 20.51
C ASN A 554 0.57 28.13 20.37
N SER A 555 0.74 27.23 19.41
CA SER A 555 -0.26 26.24 19.00
C SER A 555 -0.24 25.02 19.91
N ILE A 556 -1.41 24.42 20.11
CA ILE A 556 -1.58 23.13 20.78
C ILE A 556 -1.44 21.93 19.82
N THR A 557 -1.58 22.18 18.51
CA THR A 557 -1.41 21.19 17.45
C THR A 557 -0.31 21.61 16.49
N ALA A 558 0.25 20.64 15.77
CA ALA A 558 1.33 20.85 14.82
C ALA A 558 0.92 21.72 13.62
N ILE A 559 1.75 22.70 13.28
CA ILE A 559 1.71 23.45 12.01
C ILE A 559 2.79 22.86 11.10
N GLU A 560 2.45 22.45 9.88
CA GLU A 560 3.38 21.68 9.04
C GLU A 560 3.99 22.49 7.88
N GLN A 561 3.14 23.05 7.01
CA GLN A 561 3.58 23.71 5.78
C GLN A 561 3.00 25.11 5.71
N LEU A 562 3.80 26.11 5.34
CA LEU A 562 3.33 27.49 5.20
C LEU A 562 3.82 28.17 3.93
N THR A 563 3.04 29.17 3.48
CA THR A 563 3.37 30.11 2.40
C THR A 563 2.88 31.50 2.75
N ILE A 564 3.53 32.54 2.22
CA ILE A 564 3.22 33.94 2.52
C ILE A 564 3.03 34.74 1.22
N THR A 565 2.25 35.82 1.27
CA THR A 565 2.15 36.78 0.17
C THR A 565 3.40 37.68 0.08
N PRO A 566 3.78 38.18 -1.12
CA PRO A 566 4.93 39.09 -1.28
C PRO A 566 4.78 40.47 -0.62
N ASP A 567 3.63 40.78 -0.01
CA ASP A 567 3.44 41.97 0.81
C ASP A 567 3.42 41.65 2.31
N ALA A 568 3.67 40.39 2.69
CA ALA A 568 3.58 39.84 4.05
C ALA A 568 2.26 40.13 4.78
N SER A 569 1.18 40.44 4.05
CA SER A 569 -0.13 40.74 4.64
C SER A 569 -0.92 39.48 5.00
N LYS A 570 -0.65 38.36 4.32
CA LYS A 570 -1.35 37.08 4.51
C LYS A 570 -0.36 35.92 4.48
N MET A 571 -0.54 35.00 5.42
CA MET A 571 0.16 33.72 5.46
C MET A 571 -0.88 32.60 5.51
N VAL A 572 -0.63 31.54 4.75
CA VAL A 572 -1.46 30.34 4.76
C VAL A 572 -0.62 29.19 5.25
N PHE A 573 -1.18 28.36 6.12
CA PHE A 573 -0.50 27.18 6.64
C PHE A 573 -1.46 25.99 6.78
N SER A 574 -0.92 24.77 6.70
CA SER A 574 -1.63 23.55 7.06
C SER A 574 -1.33 23.18 8.51
N ALA A 575 -2.33 22.76 9.26
CA ALA A 575 -2.17 22.27 10.63
C ALA A 575 -3.02 21.04 10.88
N TRP A 576 -2.55 20.18 11.78
CA TRP A 576 -3.36 19.10 12.31
C TRP A 576 -4.50 19.67 13.17
N ASN A 577 -5.73 19.23 12.94
CA ASN A 577 -6.94 19.74 13.58
C ASN A 577 -7.98 18.63 13.66
N GLY A 578 -8.11 17.96 14.82
CA GLY A 578 -9.22 17.05 15.08
C GLY A 578 -9.35 15.88 14.12
N ARG A 579 -8.35 14.97 14.10
CA ARG A 579 -8.26 13.78 13.23
C ARG A 579 -7.95 14.02 11.75
N GLY A 580 -7.68 15.25 11.31
CA GLY A 580 -7.30 15.53 9.93
C GLY A 580 -6.45 16.80 9.78
N TYR A 581 -6.10 17.13 8.54
CA TYR A 581 -5.37 18.36 8.20
C TYR A 581 -6.29 19.42 7.63
N ASP A 582 -6.14 20.64 8.13
CA ASP A 582 -6.87 21.82 7.65
C ASP A 582 -5.93 22.98 7.31
N ILE A 583 -6.38 23.83 6.41
CA ILE A 583 -5.67 25.02 5.95
C ILE A 583 -6.22 26.24 6.67
N PHE A 584 -5.32 27.06 7.21
CA PHE A 584 -5.61 28.27 7.97
C PHE A 584 -4.96 29.49 7.32
N LEU A 585 -5.60 30.64 7.50
CA LEU A 585 -5.13 31.96 7.08
C LEU A 585 -4.78 32.81 8.30
N LEU A 586 -3.52 33.22 8.39
CA LEU A 586 -3.02 34.21 9.33
C LEU A 586 -2.89 35.57 8.65
N LEU A 587 -3.40 36.63 9.29
CA LEU A 587 -3.34 38.00 8.79
C LEU A 587 -2.23 38.77 9.50
N ALA A 588 -1.51 39.59 8.75
CA ALA A 588 -0.43 40.44 9.23
C ALA A 588 0.58 39.71 10.16
N PRO A 589 1.19 38.59 9.71
CA PRO A 589 2.09 37.77 10.53
C PRO A 589 3.26 38.56 11.15
N LEU A 590 3.76 39.60 10.48
CA LEU A 590 4.82 40.47 11.01
C LEU A 590 4.38 41.32 12.21
N GLU A 591 3.08 41.65 12.31
CA GLU A 591 2.53 42.46 13.40
C GLU A 591 2.17 41.62 14.65
N LEU A 592 2.15 40.29 14.52
CA LEU A 592 1.87 39.40 15.63
C LEU A 592 3.07 39.35 16.58
N ASN A 593 2.79 39.68 17.84
CA ASN A 593 3.75 39.57 18.93
C ASN A 593 3.11 38.83 20.10
N LEU A 594 3.69 37.70 20.47
CA LEU A 594 3.32 36.99 21.68
C LEU A 594 3.84 37.75 22.90
N ALA A 595 3.18 37.56 24.05
CA ALA A 595 3.63 38.17 25.30
C ALA A 595 4.91 37.49 25.83
N GLU A 596 5.13 36.23 25.48
CA GLU A 596 6.33 35.48 25.82
C GLU A 596 7.39 35.57 24.72
N ASP A 597 8.64 35.86 25.11
CA ASP A 597 9.79 35.82 24.21
C ASP A 597 10.23 34.37 23.89
N LYS A 598 9.84 33.40 24.74
CA LYS A 598 10.11 31.95 24.58
C LYS A 598 8.89 31.15 25.02
N LEU A 599 8.53 30.13 24.24
CA LEU A 599 7.41 29.25 24.55
C LEU A 599 7.79 28.24 25.64
N GLU A 600 6.82 27.89 26.49
CA GLU A 600 6.98 26.80 27.44
C GLU A 600 7.14 25.46 26.71
N LYS A 601 8.16 24.70 27.12
CA LYS A 601 8.45 23.37 26.59
C LYS A 601 7.37 22.38 27.01
N THR A 602 7.07 21.42 26.15
CA THR A 602 6.18 20.32 26.53
C THR A 602 6.81 19.48 27.64
N THR A 603 5.97 18.75 28.37
CA THR A 603 6.43 17.78 29.38
C THR A 603 7.45 16.81 28.77
N TYR A 604 7.20 16.35 27.54
CA TYR A 604 8.10 15.48 26.78
C TYR A 604 9.49 16.09 26.60
N VAL A 605 9.60 17.30 26.01
CA VAL A 605 10.90 17.94 25.79
C VAL A 605 11.62 18.20 27.11
N THR A 606 10.88 18.62 28.14
CA THR A 606 11.45 18.86 29.48
C THR A 606 12.01 17.57 30.09
N GLN A 607 11.35 16.43 29.91
CA GLN A 607 11.85 15.12 30.36
C GLN A 607 13.08 14.69 29.55
N ALA A 608 13.05 14.85 28.23
CA ALA A 608 14.17 14.53 27.36
C ALA A 608 15.43 15.32 27.74
N GLU A 609 15.34 16.63 27.96
CA GLU A 609 16.49 17.46 28.34
C GLU A 609 17.07 17.12 29.71
N ASN A 610 16.20 16.87 30.70
CA ASN A 610 16.65 16.48 32.04
C ASN A 610 17.37 15.12 32.06
N SER A 611 17.09 14.25 31.09
CA SER A 611 17.82 13.00 30.91
C SER A 611 19.23 13.20 30.35
N VAL A 612 19.45 14.27 29.57
CA VAL A 612 20.75 14.60 28.93
C VAL A 612 21.73 15.28 29.91
N ASP A 613 21.24 16.18 30.76
CA ASP A 613 22.07 17.01 31.67
C ASP A 613 22.73 16.22 32.83
N THR A 614 22.48 14.90 32.92
CA THR A 614 23.15 13.99 33.88
C THR A 614 24.33 13.23 33.27
N THR A 615 24.68 13.48 32.01
CA THR A 615 25.91 12.97 31.37
C THR A 615 26.96 14.07 31.26
N GLU A 616 28.11 13.86 31.90
CA GLU A 616 29.13 14.86 32.21
C GLU A 616 29.67 15.67 31.01
N ALA A 617 29.81 16.98 31.25
CA ALA A 617 30.79 17.92 30.71
C ALA A 617 31.61 17.44 29.49
N PHE A 618 31.31 18.02 28.32
CA PHE A 618 32.21 18.04 27.17
C PHE A 618 33.60 18.56 27.59
N VAL A 619 34.59 17.67 27.60
CA VAL A 619 36.01 18.05 27.55
C VAL A 619 36.38 18.21 26.08
N GLU A 620 36.75 19.44 25.68
CA GLU A 620 37.32 19.69 24.36
C GLU A 620 38.55 18.78 24.12
N PRO A 621 38.67 18.12 22.95
CA PRO A 621 39.82 17.28 22.67
C PRO A 621 41.04 18.16 22.36
N GLU A 622 41.95 18.32 23.32
CA GLU A 622 43.32 18.72 23.02
C GLU A 622 44.00 17.62 22.17
N ASN A 623 44.62 18.06 21.08
CA ASN A 623 45.41 17.30 20.10
C ASN A 623 46.15 16.08 20.70
N VAL A 624 45.68 14.86 20.42
CA VAL A 624 46.46 13.64 20.69
C VAL A 624 46.95 13.04 19.37
N THR A 625 48.26 13.17 19.17
CA THR A 625 49.03 12.44 18.15
C THR A 625 49.00 10.94 18.42
N VAL A 626 48.61 10.17 17.39
CA VAL A 626 48.54 8.71 17.40
C VAL A 626 49.94 8.11 17.56
N VAL A 627 50.13 7.28 18.59
CA VAL A 627 51.22 6.30 18.69
C VAL A 627 50.59 4.92 18.78
N THR A 628 50.90 4.09 17.79
CA THR A 628 50.49 2.69 17.70
C THR A 628 51.40 1.81 18.54
N ASP A 629 50.86 0.99 19.44
CA ASP A 629 51.49 -0.29 19.80
C ASP A 629 50.46 -1.32 20.25
N VAL A 630 50.64 -2.54 19.75
CA VAL A 630 49.77 -3.71 19.88
C VAL A 630 50.31 -4.65 20.96
N VAL A 631 49.46 -5.05 21.92
CA VAL A 631 49.63 -6.20 22.84
C VAL A 631 48.20 -6.64 23.21
N GLY A 632 47.70 -7.87 23.07
CA GLY A 632 48.25 -9.20 23.35
C GLY A 632 47.42 -9.80 24.51
N TYR A 633 46.36 -10.56 24.18
CA TYR A 633 45.41 -11.19 25.11
C TYR A 633 46.02 -12.45 25.74
N ASP A 634 46.04 -12.57 27.07
CA ASP A 634 46.13 -13.86 27.78
C ASP A 634 45.55 -13.75 29.20
N ASP A 635 44.76 -14.78 29.56
CA ASP A 635 44.27 -15.24 30.87
C ASP A 635 43.51 -14.29 31.81
N VAL A 636 42.23 -14.57 32.07
CA VAL A 636 41.71 -14.97 33.41
C VAL A 636 40.38 -15.74 33.25
N ALA A 637 40.37 -16.97 33.77
CA ALA A 637 39.19 -17.81 33.97
C ALA A 637 38.41 -17.39 35.23
N ILE A 638 37.06 -17.43 35.20
CA ILE A 638 36.24 -17.33 36.41
C ILE A 638 35.12 -18.39 36.39
N ASP A 639 35.10 -19.10 37.51
CA ASP A 639 34.35 -20.29 37.90
C ASP A 639 32.87 -19.99 38.21
N LEU A 640 32.00 -20.97 37.96
CA LEU A 640 30.55 -20.93 38.17
C LEU A 640 30.21 -21.72 39.44
N ASP A 641 29.77 -21.08 40.52
CA ASP A 641 28.85 -21.73 41.47
C ASP A 641 28.06 -20.80 42.40
N GLU A 642 26.76 -21.14 42.48
CA GLU A 642 25.72 -20.92 43.50
C GLU A 642 25.13 -19.54 43.92
N SER A 643 23.81 -19.62 44.08
CA SER A 643 22.74 -18.64 44.32
C SER A 643 22.61 -18.08 45.75
N LEU A 644 22.04 -16.87 45.91
CA LEU A 644 20.81 -16.56 46.70
C LEU A 644 20.63 -15.03 46.96
N ILE A 645 19.48 -14.52 46.50
CA ILE A 645 18.54 -13.53 47.11
C ILE A 645 19.03 -12.13 47.54
N ALA A 646 18.52 -11.15 46.77
CA ALA A 646 17.98 -9.82 47.10
C ALA A 646 18.72 -8.89 48.08
N GLU A 647 19.21 -7.78 47.54
CA GLU A 647 18.94 -6.41 48.02
C GLU A 647 19.11 -5.43 46.85
N SER A 648 18.20 -4.46 46.75
CA SER A 648 18.22 -3.35 45.78
C SER A 648 19.48 -2.51 45.95
N PRO A 649 19.99 -1.90 44.88
CA PRO A 649 19.96 -0.45 44.88
C PRO A 649 19.48 0.17 43.56
N ASP A 650 18.76 1.28 43.73
CA ASP A 650 18.70 2.40 42.81
C ASP A 650 20.05 2.67 42.11
N ASP A 651 19.96 3.37 40.97
CA ASP A 651 21.05 3.74 40.06
C ASP A 651 21.57 2.63 39.15
N ARG A 652 20.95 2.53 37.97
CA ARG A 652 21.60 2.41 36.64
C ARG A 652 20.54 2.27 35.54
N LEU A 653 19.80 3.34 35.28
CA LEU A 653 19.31 3.59 33.92
C LEU A 653 20.42 4.34 33.20
N LYS A 654 21.35 3.60 32.60
CA LYS A 654 22.24 4.17 31.61
C LYS A 654 21.43 4.27 30.33
N HIS A 655 21.08 5.50 29.95
CA HIS A 655 20.77 5.80 28.55
C HIS A 655 22.01 5.43 27.73
N THR A 656 21.80 4.61 26.72
CA THR A 656 22.80 4.20 25.76
C THR A 656 23.13 5.42 24.94
N THR A 657 24.16 6.18 25.32
CA THR A 657 24.86 6.99 24.33
C THR A 657 25.28 6.02 23.24
N TYR A 658 24.78 6.22 22.01
CA TYR A 658 25.16 5.45 20.83
C TYR A 658 26.67 5.47 20.68
N THR A 659 27.31 4.49 21.33
CA THR A 659 28.73 4.25 21.19
C THR A 659 28.78 3.33 20.00
N LYS A 660 29.07 3.89 18.82
CA LYS A 660 29.32 3.16 17.57
C LYS A 660 30.02 1.86 17.93
N SER A 661 29.30 0.75 17.85
CA SER A 661 29.81 -0.56 18.27
C SER A 661 31.14 -0.78 17.58
N ALA A 662 32.18 -1.13 18.34
CA ALA A 662 33.51 -1.36 17.82
C ALA A 662 33.47 -2.65 16.97
N ASN A 663 33.15 -2.47 15.68
CA ASN A 663 33.15 -3.43 14.59
C ASN A 663 32.36 -4.74 14.86
N PRO A 664 31.09 -4.84 14.44
CA PRO A 664 30.47 -6.16 14.27
C PRO A 664 31.34 -7.02 13.33
N PRO A 665 31.34 -8.36 13.48
CA PRO A 665 32.20 -9.25 12.68
C PRO A 665 31.88 -9.04 11.20
N LEU A 666 32.78 -8.32 10.51
CA LEU A 666 32.60 -7.93 9.13
C LEU A 666 32.28 -9.18 8.29
N GLY A 667 31.27 -9.07 7.43
CA GLY A 667 30.96 -10.10 6.43
C GLY A 667 32.12 -10.28 5.45
N ALA A 668 31.85 -10.62 4.20
CA ALA A 668 32.92 -10.67 3.20
C ALA A 668 33.44 -9.24 2.94
N VAL A 669 34.48 -8.81 3.66
CA VAL A 669 35.20 -7.54 3.43
C VAL A 669 36.58 -7.80 2.84
N ASP A 670 37.07 -6.84 2.06
CA ASP A 670 38.41 -6.87 1.49
C ASP A 670 39.48 -6.45 2.53
N LYS A 671 40.73 -6.37 2.08
CA LYS A 671 41.87 -6.02 2.94
C LYS A 671 41.82 -4.58 3.45
N ASP A 672 41.03 -3.73 2.81
CA ASP A 672 40.87 -2.31 3.12
C ASP A 672 39.61 -2.06 3.97
N GLY A 673 38.89 -3.13 4.34
CA GLY A 673 37.67 -3.07 5.16
C GLY A 673 36.41 -2.71 4.38
N ASN A 674 36.45 -2.70 3.04
CA ASN A 674 35.26 -2.47 2.22
C ASN A 674 34.53 -3.78 1.95
N TYR A 675 33.20 -3.74 1.88
CA TYR A 675 32.42 -4.91 1.50
C TYR A 675 32.78 -5.41 0.10
N VAL A 676 32.91 -6.74 -0.02
CA VAL A 676 33.18 -7.42 -1.28
C VAL A 676 31.91 -7.40 -2.13
N LEU A 677 31.99 -6.74 -3.27
CA LEU A 677 30.93 -6.68 -4.26
C LEU A 677 30.70 -8.05 -4.93
N GLN A 678 29.44 -8.47 -4.99
CA GLN A 678 29.04 -9.71 -5.67
C GLN A 678 27.95 -9.42 -6.70
N ASP A 679 28.07 -10.02 -7.89
CA ASP A 679 27.02 -9.94 -8.91
C ASP A 679 25.84 -10.84 -8.53
N TYR A 680 24.62 -10.33 -8.67
CA TYR A 680 23.42 -11.12 -8.42
C TYR A 680 23.29 -12.28 -9.40
N LYS A 681 22.84 -13.43 -8.90
CA LYS A 681 22.51 -14.60 -9.72
C LYS A 681 21.17 -15.14 -9.27
N VAL A 682 20.30 -15.40 -10.24
CA VAL A 682 18.97 -15.98 -10.00
C VAL A 682 19.11 -17.27 -9.21
N LYS A 683 18.53 -17.27 -8.01
CA LYS A 683 18.49 -18.41 -7.09
C LYS A 683 17.05 -18.61 -6.64
N LEU A 684 16.40 -19.63 -7.18
CA LEU A 684 15.04 -19.98 -6.79
C LEU A 684 15.04 -20.71 -5.43
N SER A 685 14.19 -20.25 -4.52
CA SER A 685 13.89 -20.90 -3.25
C SER A 685 12.38 -21.04 -3.08
N MET A 686 11.97 -21.96 -2.23
CA MET A 686 10.56 -22.28 -1.99
C MET A 686 9.98 -21.26 -1.00
N ASP A 687 8.89 -20.61 -1.38
CA ASP A 687 8.21 -19.63 -0.53
C ASP A 687 7.15 -20.32 0.33
N VAL A 688 6.34 -21.17 -0.30
CA VAL A 688 5.22 -21.89 0.33
C VAL A 688 5.14 -23.28 -0.24
N PHE A 689 4.94 -24.27 0.63
CA PHE A 689 4.46 -25.60 0.27
C PHE A 689 3.27 -26.00 1.15
N GLN A 690 2.16 -26.33 0.50
CA GLN A 690 0.95 -26.79 1.17
C GLN A 690 0.45 -28.07 0.52
N ALA A 691 0.19 -29.09 1.35
CA ALA A 691 -0.46 -30.31 0.94
C ALA A 691 -1.62 -30.61 1.89
N THR A 692 -2.83 -30.74 1.35
CA THR A 692 -4.04 -31.00 2.14
C THR A 692 -4.80 -32.18 1.54
N GLY A 693 -5.03 -33.21 2.35
CA GLY A 693 -5.91 -34.31 2.00
C GLY A 693 -7.37 -33.99 2.33
N VAL A 694 -8.26 -34.20 1.37
CA VAL A 694 -9.70 -34.03 1.51
C VAL A 694 -10.39 -35.33 1.10
N TYR A 695 -11.43 -35.73 1.82
CA TYR A 695 -12.24 -36.86 1.43
C TYR A 695 -13.58 -36.38 0.86
N ASP A 696 -13.79 -36.62 -0.42
CA ASP A 696 -15.03 -36.34 -1.13
C ASP A 696 -15.87 -37.62 -1.26
N ASN A 697 -17.18 -37.51 -1.03
CA ASN A 697 -18.08 -38.67 -1.05
C ASN A 697 -18.35 -39.22 -2.47
N PHE A 698 -18.02 -38.46 -3.52
CA PHE A 698 -18.20 -38.80 -4.92
C PHE A 698 -16.86 -39.17 -5.59
N TYR A 699 -15.81 -38.39 -5.34
CA TYR A 699 -14.49 -38.56 -5.93
C TYR A 699 -13.49 -39.32 -5.04
N GLY A 700 -13.83 -39.61 -3.79
CA GLY A 700 -12.95 -40.31 -2.85
C GLY A 700 -11.90 -39.40 -2.23
N PHE A 701 -10.74 -39.97 -1.88
CA PHE A 701 -9.64 -39.19 -1.31
C PHE A 701 -8.97 -38.35 -2.41
N GLN A 702 -8.95 -37.04 -2.20
CA GLN A 702 -8.29 -36.05 -3.02
C GLN A 702 -7.13 -35.46 -2.22
N SER A 703 -6.02 -35.16 -2.87
CA SER A 703 -4.93 -34.41 -2.25
C SER A 703 -4.66 -33.17 -3.08
N LEU A 704 -4.90 -32.01 -2.48
CA LEU A 704 -4.46 -30.77 -3.05
C LEU A 704 -3.01 -30.53 -2.65
N VAL A 705 -2.16 -30.21 -3.63
CA VAL A 705 -0.76 -29.85 -3.43
C VAL A 705 -0.50 -28.53 -4.14
N GLN A 706 0.15 -27.59 -3.45
CA GLN A 706 0.58 -26.31 -4.01
C GLN A 706 2.00 -26.00 -3.54
N ALA A 707 2.81 -25.48 -4.45
CA ALA A 707 4.17 -25.03 -4.18
C ALA A 707 4.45 -23.75 -4.95
N LEU A 708 4.94 -22.73 -4.27
CA LEU A 708 5.42 -21.48 -4.86
C LEU A 708 6.93 -21.38 -4.64
N PHE A 709 7.64 -21.03 -5.70
CA PHE A 709 9.06 -20.71 -5.66
C PHE A 709 9.27 -19.36 -6.29
N SER A 710 10.10 -18.53 -5.67
CA SER A 710 10.56 -17.29 -6.28
C SER A 710 12.07 -17.12 -6.10
N ASP A 711 12.66 -16.19 -6.83
CA ASP A 711 14.01 -15.72 -6.54
C ASP A 711 13.99 -14.62 -5.46
N GLU A 712 15.14 -14.03 -5.17
CA GLU A 712 15.27 -13.06 -4.09
C GLU A 712 14.58 -11.72 -4.42
N LEU A 713 14.51 -11.37 -5.70
CA LEU A 713 13.95 -10.09 -6.17
C LEU A 713 12.49 -10.21 -6.62
N GLY A 714 11.96 -11.44 -6.71
CA GLY A 714 10.60 -11.72 -7.17
C GLY A 714 10.43 -11.65 -8.69
N ASP A 715 11.53 -11.50 -9.43
CA ASP A 715 11.54 -11.38 -10.90
C ASP A 715 11.24 -12.72 -11.59
N HIS A 716 11.48 -13.83 -10.89
CA HIS A 716 11.24 -15.18 -11.38
C HIS A 716 10.35 -15.94 -10.41
N ASN A 717 9.14 -16.32 -10.84
CA ASN A 717 8.20 -17.07 -10.01
C ASN A 717 7.83 -18.39 -10.69
N ILE A 718 7.81 -19.49 -9.92
CA ILE A 718 7.31 -20.79 -10.36
C ILE A 718 6.18 -21.20 -9.43
N TYR A 719 5.00 -21.39 -10.01
CA TYR A 719 3.83 -21.90 -9.30
C TYR A 719 3.48 -23.30 -9.77
N LEU A 720 3.50 -24.26 -8.85
CA LEU A 720 3.09 -25.64 -9.07
C LEU A 720 1.83 -25.92 -8.25
N ALA A 721 0.80 -26.46 -8.88
CA ALA A 721 -0.39 -26.90 -8.18
C ALA A 721 -0.93 -28.19 -8.77
N GLY A 722 -1.59 -29.01 -7.94
CA GLY A 722 -2.26 -30.19 -8.42
C GLY A 722 -3.36 -30.66 -7.48
N ASN A 723 -4.48 -31.08 -8.06
CA ASN A 723 -5.56 -31.77 -7.36
C ASN A 723 -5.44 -33.26 -7.67
N LEU A 724 -4.75 -33.99 -6.81
CA LEU A 724 -4.37 -35.38 -7.01
C LEU A 724 -5.51 -36.31 -6.60
N GLN A 725 -5.96 -37.12 -7.55
CA GLN A 725 -6.81 -38.28 -7.33
C GLN A 725 -5.95 -39.55 -7.19
N PHE A 726 -6.59 -40.72 -7.02
CA PHE A 726 -5.87 -42.01 -7.00
C PHE A 726 -5.13 -42.32 -8.31
N ASP A 727 -5.50 -41.70 -9.42
CA ASP A 727 -4.86 -41.85 -10.71
C ASP A 727 -4.49 -40.50 -11.36
N LEU A 728 -3.40 -40.50 -12.12
CA LEU A 728 -2.88 -39.29 -12.78
C LEU A 728 -3.80 -38.77 -13.91
N ILE A 729 -4.72 -39.61 -14.40
CA ILE A 729 -5.60 -39.25 -15.52
C ILE A 729 -6.76 -38.36 -15.05
N ASN A 730 -7.32 -38.63 -13.86
CA ASN A 730 -8.37 -37.79 -13.27
C ASN A 730 -7.80 -36.67 -12.39
N SER A 731 -6.48 -36.53 -12.31
CA SER A 731 -5.82 -35.49 -11.54
C SER A 731 -5.62 -34.23 -12.38
N ASP A 732 -5.74 -33.08 -11.71
CA ASP A 732 -5.44 -31.78 -12.29
C ASP A 732 -4.00 -31.39 -11.95
N PHE A 733 -3.29 -30.80 -12.91
CA PHE A 733 -1.91 -30.32 -12.75
C PHE A 733 -1.74 -28.95 -13.39
N TYR A 734 -0.97 -28.11 -12.72
CA TYR A 734 -0.63 -26.78 -13.16
C TYR A 734 0.84 -26.51 -12.86
N ALA A 735 1.55 -25.99 -13.84
CA ALA A 735 2.91 -25.48 -13.69
C ALA A 735 3.03 -24.18 -14.47
N TYR A 736 3.25 -23.08 -13.77
CA TYR A 736 3.41 -21.76 -14.35
C TYR A 736 4.78 -21.19 -14.00
N TYR A 737 5.37 -20.47 -14.94
CA TYR A 737 6.59 -19.71 -14.76
C TYR A 737 6.37 -18.28 -15.24
N ASP A 738 6.54 -17.32 -14.33
CA ASP A 738 6.45 -15.89 -14.59
C ASP A 738 7.84 -15.26 -14.61
N TYR A 739 8.09 -14.43 -15.61
CA TYR A 739 9.29 -13.63 -15.78
C TYR A 739 8.94 -12.15 -15.83
N LEU A 740 9.31 -11.42 -14.77
CA LEU A 740 8.86 -10.05 -14.46
C LEU A 740 10.01 -9.03 -14.43
N GLU A 741 11.25 -9.44 -14.72
CA GLU A 741 12.46 -8.59 -14.65
C GLU A 741 12.41 -7.38 -15.62
N LYS A 742 11.64 -7.49 -16.70
CA LYS A 742 11.61 -6.51 -17.80
C LYS A 742 10.23 -5.90 -17.96
N ARG A 743 10.17 -4.86 -18.79
CA ARG A 743 8.92 -4.14 -19.12
C ARG A 743 7.76 -5.03 -19.60
N ILE A 744 8.06 -6.14 -20.27
CA ILE A 744 7.05 -7.09 -20.73
C ILE A 744 7.09 -8.26 -19.78
N ASP A 745 5.96 -8.53 -19.13
CA ASP A 745 5.78 -9.69 -18.27
C ASP A 745 5.49 -10.91 -19.15
N TYR A 746 6.27 -11.97 -18.98
CA TYR A 746 6.06 -13.22 -19.70
C TYR A 746 5.59 -14.30 -18.74
N GLN A 747 4.51 -14.99 -19.12
CA GLN A 747 4.03 -16.17 -18.42
C GLN A 747 4.07 -17.37 -19.35
N PHE A 748 4.59 -18.48 -18.84
CA PHE A 748 4.61 -19.78 -19.50
C PHE A 748 3.85 -20.76 -18.62
N GLY A 749 2.80 -21.38 -19.17
CA GLY A 749 1.94 -22.31 -18.45
C GLY A 749 1.95 -23.70 -19.07
N LEU A 750 1.88 -24.72 -18.22
CA LEU A 750 1.53 -26.09 -18.58
C LEU A 750 0.40 -26.53 -17.67
N PHE A 751 -0.63 -27.15 -18.24
CA PHE A 751 -1.78 -27.57 -17.47
C PHE A 751 -2.38 -28.88 -17.98
N GLN A 752 -2.96 -29.61 -17.05
CA GLN A 752 -3.87 -30.72 -17.30
C GLN A 752 -5.08 -30.57 -16.41
N ASN A 753 -6.28 -30.60 -17.01
CA ASN A 753 -7.54 -30.60 -16.28
C ASN A 753 -8.36 -31.82 -16.68
N SER A 754 -9.01 -32.46 -15.72
CA SER A 754 -9.91 -33.57 -15.97
C SER A 754 -11.25 -33.36 -15.26
N LEU A 755 -12.33 -33.32 -16.02
CA LEU A 755 -13.69 -33.22 -15.50
C LEU A 755 -14.51 -34.45 -15.86
N LEU A 756 -15.19 -35.03 -14.88
CA LEU A 756 -16.23 -36.04 -15.10
C LEU A 756 -17.59 -35.34 -15.22
N PHE A 757 -18.27 -35.54 -16.34
CA PHE A 757 -19.55 -34.88 -16.61
C PHE A 757 -20.56 -35.87 -17.21
N ARG A 758 -21.85 -35.62 -16.97
CA ARG A 758 -22.93 -36.43 -17.58
C ARG A 758 -23.32 -35.84 -18.93
N VAL A 759 -23.32 -36.67 -19.96
CA VAL A 759 -23.56 -36.28 -21.35
C VAL A 759 -24.68 -37.13 -21.96
N GLY A 760 -25.45 -36.53 -22.86
CA GLY A 760 -26.52 -37.19 -23.59
C GLY A 760 -27.81 -37.40 -22.78
N ALA A 761 -28.90 -37.70 -23.50
CA ALA A 761 -30.25 -37.81 -22.92
C ALA A 761 -30.42 -38.97 -21.92
N LEU A 762 -29.53 -39.97 -21.98
CA LEU A 762 -29.50 -41.12 -21.08
C LEU A 762 -28.57 -40.91 -19.86
N GLY A 763 -27.83 -39.80 -19.82
CA GLY A 763 -27.01 -39.40 -18.69
C GLY A 763 -25.70 -40.20 -18.54
N ASP A 764 -25.09 -40.59 -19.67
CA ASP A 764 -23.81 -41.30 -19.75
C ASP A 764 -22.72 -40.47 -19.04
N ILE A 765 -21.78 -41.12 -18.37
CA ILE A 765 -20.66 -40.47 -17.69
C ILE A 765 -19.47 -40.44 -18.66
N ALA A 766 -19.04 -39.24 -19.04
CA ALA A 766 -17.87 -39.02 -19.87
C ALA A 766 -16.80 -38.23 -19.11
N ARG A 767 -15.53 -38.52 -19.41
CA ARG A 767 -14.37 -37.76 -18.97
C ARG A 767 -13.98 -36.76 -20.05
N PHE A 768 -13.99 -35.49 -19.69
CA PHE A 768 -13.40 -34.42 -20.46
C PHE A 768 -12.01 -34.14 -19.92
N ARG A 769 -11.03 -34.03 -20.82
CA ARG A 769 -9.65 -33.71 -20.45
C ARG A 769 -9.09 -32.63 -21.34
N GLN A 770 -8.41 -31.69 -20.71
CA GLN A 770 -7.60 -30.68 -21.38
C GLN A 770 -6.14 -30.96 -21.00
N LEU A 771 -5.26 -31.03 -21.98
CA LEU A 771 -3.82 -31.07 -21.77
C LEU A 771 -3.18 -30.05 -22.70
N GLY A 772 -2.50 -29.05 -22.15
CA GLY A 772 -1.99 -27.97 -22.96
C GLY A 772 -0.90 -27.15 -22.30
N GLY A 773 -0.46 -26.15 -23.04
CA GLY A 773 0.42 -25.10 -22.55
C GLY A 773 0.01 -23.75 -23.10
N SER A 774 0.38 -22.70 -22.37
CA SER A 774 0.12 -21.31 -22.72
C SER A 774 1.39 -20.50 -22.68
N VAL A 775 1.45 -19.48 -23.53
CA VAL A 775 2.43 -18.40 -23.45
C VAL A 775 1.66 -17.09 -23.53
N THR A 776 1.91 -16.20 -22.57
CA THR A 776 1.31 -14.87 -22.52
C THR A 776 2.41 -13.83 -22.34
N ALA A 777 2.31 -12.73 -23.08
CA ALA A 777 3.15 -11.55 -22.95
C ALA A 777 2.24 -10.35 -22.64
N SER A 778 2.41 -9.75 -21.46
CA SER A 778 1.70 -8.55 -21.02
C SER A 778 2.62 -7.34 -21.13
N ASN A 779 2.23 -6.33 -21.91
CA ASN A 779 2.96 -5.08 -22.06
C ASN A 779 2.16 -3.92 -21.44
N PRO A 780 2.45 -3.55 -20.19
CA PRO A 780 1.89 -2.36 -19.59
C PRO A 780 2.47 -1.07 -20.21
N PHE A 781 1.57 -0.19 -20.67
CA PHE A 781 1.94 1.14 -21.16
C PHE A 781 2.20 2.10 -20.00
N ASP A 782 1.36 2.00 -18.97
CA ASP A 782 1.36 2.78 -17.73
C ASP A 782 0.55 2.03 -16.65
N ARG A 783 0.37 2.65 -15.48
CA ARG A 783 -0.38 2.08 -14.35
C ARG A 783 -1.81 1.67 -14.68
N PHE A 784 -2.46 2.28 -15.68
CA PHE A 784 -3.88 2.10 -15.96
C PHE A 784 -4.15 1.29 -17.24
N ARG A 785 -3.17 1.14 -18.13
CA ARG A 785 -3.35 0.56 -19.47
C ARG A 785 -2.32 -0.50 -19.82
N ARG A 786 -2.79 -1.64 -20.36
CA ARG A 786 -1.92 -2.69 -20.90
C ARG A 786 -2.50 -3.36 -22.15
N VAL A 787 -1.62 -3.98 -22.93
CA VAL A 787 -1.98 -4.96 -23.96
C VAL A 787 -1.38 -6.30 -23.60
N GLU A 788 -2.19 -7.35 -23.68
CA GLU A 788 -1.79 -8.74 -23.51
C GLU A 788 -1.88 -9.44 -24.86
N VAL A 789 -0.87 -10.25 -25.19
CA VAL A 789 -0.87 -11.13 -26.34
C VAL A 789 -0.53 -12.52 -25.84
N GLY A 790 -1.37 -13.50 -26.15
CA GLY A 790 -1.17 -14.87 -25.72
C GLY A 790 -1.50 -15.89 -26.78
N ALA A 791 -1.08 -17.13 -26.52
CA ALA A 791 -1.47 -18.29 -27.28
C ALA A 791 -1.53 -19.52 -26.37
N THR A 792 -2.66 -20.23 -26.44
CA THR A 792 -2.84 -21.52 -25.76
C THR A 792 -2.87 -22.64 -26.80
N LEU A 793 -2.01 -23.64 -26.63
CA LEU A 793 -2.03 -24.87 -27.43
C LEU A 793 -2.51 -26.00 -26.54
N MET A 794 -3.60 -26.66 -26.90
CA MET A 794 -4.15 -27.74 -26.08
C MET A 794 -4.78 -28.85 -26.89
N ASN A 795 -4.70 -30.07 -26.36
CA ASN A 795 -5.52 -31.18 -26.78
C ASN A 795 -6.72 -31.31 -25.83
N VAL A 796 -7.92 -31.29 -26.41
CA VAL A 796 -9.18 -31.51 -25.71
C VAL A 796 -9.71 -32.89 -26.09
N SER A 797 -10.12 -33.69 -25.11
CA SER A 797 -10.62 -35.04 -25.37
C SER A 797 -11.84 -35.38 -24.53
N ARG A 798 -12.73 -36.19 -25.09
CA ARG A 798 -13.89 -36.79 -24.43
C ARG A 798 -13.79 -38.31 -24.52
N GLU A 799 -13.80 -38.98 -23.38
CA GLU A 799 -13.80 -40.44 -23.27
C GLU A 799 -15.06 -40.90 -22.53
N THR A 800 -15.83 -41.84 -23.10
CA THR A 800 -17.04 -42.35 -22.44
C THR A 800 -16.70 -43.47 -21.46
N LEU A 801 -16.97 -43.28 -20.16
CA LEU A 801 -16.61 -44.24 -19.11
C LEU A 801 -17.74 -45.22 -18.78
N GLU A 802 -18.98 -44.72 -18.65
CA GLU A 802 -20.16 -45.52 -18.32
C GLU A 802 -21.38 -44.98 -19.05
N GLY A 803 -22.15 -45.83 -19.73
CA GLY A 803 -23.33 -45.36 -20.47
C GLY A 803 -23.94 -46.40 -21.39
N GLU A 804 -25.17 -46.15 -21.83
CA GLU A 804 -25.88 -47.02 -22.79
C GLU A 804 -25.69 -46.55 -24.24
N SER A 805 -25.27 -45.29 -24.47
CA SER A 805 -25.17 -44.72 -25.82
C SER A 805 -23.81 -44.94 -26.51
N PHE A 806 -22.77 -45.37 -25.78
CA PHE A 806 -21.40 -45.60 -26.28
C PHE A 806 -20.93 -44.54 -27.29
N LEU A 807 -21.01 -43.26 -26.93
CA LEU A 807 -20.52 -42.18 -27.77
C LEU A 807 -19.03 -42.40 -28.11
N ASN A 808 -18.66 -42.24 -29.38
CA ASN A 808 -17.27 -42.38 -29.81
C ASN A 808 -16.36 -41.41 -29.05
N ASP A 809 -15.20 -41.89 -28.63
CA ASP A 809 -14.17 -41.02 -28.04
C ASP A 809 -13.70 -39.99 -29.07
N GLN A 810 -13.49 -38.77 -28.60
CA GLN A 810 -13.04 -37.64 -29.42
C GLN A 810 -11.75 -37.08 -28.84
N SER A 811 -10.85 -36.65 -29.72
CA SER A 811 -9.66 -35.87 -29.35
C SER A 811 -9.43 -34.83 -30.43
N LYS A 812 -9.33 -33.57 -30.04
CA LYS A 812 -9.11 -32.44 -30.94
C LYS A 812 -7.97 -31.58 -30.43
N PHE A 813 -7.17 -31.06 -31.35
CA PHE A 813 -6.13 -30.09 -31.04
C PHE A 813 -6.65 -28.68 -31.33
N LEU A 814 -6.47 -27.77 -30.38
CA LEU A 814 -6.86 -26.37 -30.45
C LEU A 814 -5.61 -25.49 -30.33
N ALA A 815 -5.51 -24.49 -31.20
CA ALA A 815 -4.53 -23.42 -31.10
C ALA A 815 -5.28 -22.10 -30.92
N MET A 816 -5.11 -21.45 -29.77
CA MET A 816 -5.96 -20.34 -29.36
C MET A 816 -5.14 -19.08 -29.11
N PRO A 817 -4.73 -18.34 -30.16
CA PRO A 817 -4.15 -17.02 -30.00
C PRO A 817 -5.18 -16.00 -29.51
N ASN A 818 -4.76 -15.10 -28.63
CA ASN A 818 -5.58 -14.00 -28.13
C ASN A 818 -4.81 -12.68 -28.05
N ILE A 819 -5.53 -11.57 -28.21
CA ILE A 819 -5.04 -10.21 -27.98
C ILE A 819 -6.07 -9.49 -27.12
N ARG A 820 -5.64 -8.89 -26.03
CA ARG A 820 -6.50 -8.17 -25.09
C ARG A 820 -5.94 -6.78 -24.79
N TYR A 821 -6.80 -5.78 -24.80
CA TYR A 821 -6.49 -4.44 -24.28
C TYR A 821 -7.28 -4.24 -22.98
N VAL A 822 -6.60 -3.77 -21.93
CA VAL A 822 -7.20 -3.55 -20.60
C VAL A 822 -6.97 -2.10 -20.16
N PHE A 823 -8.01 -1.48 -19.63
CA PHE A 823 -7.98 -0.20 -18.91
C PHE A 823 -8.61 -0.38 -17.52
N ASP A 824 -7.97 0.12 -16.48
CA ASP A 824 -8.53 0.16 -15.12
C ASP A 824 -7.99 1.36 -14.35
N ASN A 825 -8.87 2.28 -13.95
CA ASN A 825 -8.57 3.39 -13.04
C ASN A 825 -9.46 3.39 -11.79
N THR A 826 -10.03 2.23 -11.44
CA THR A 826 -10.99 2.12 -10.34
C THR A 826 -10.36 2.28 -8.96
N GLU A 827 -11.15 2.74 -8.01
CA GLU A 827 -10.83 2.75 -6.58
C GLU A 827 -11.71 1.73 -5.87
N THR A 828 -11.08 0.94 -5.01
CA THR A 828 -11.69 -0.21 -4.36
C THR A 828 -11.73 0.05 -2.86
N LEU A 829 -12.93 -0.03 -2.28
CA LEU A 829 -13.10 -0.18 -0.84
C LEU A 829 -13.18 -1.67 -0.50
N ILE A 830 -13.34 -1.99 0.79
CA ILE A 830 -13.25 -3.35 1.37
C ILE A 830 -13.94 -4.46 0.54
N PHE A 831 -15.07 -4.18 -0.14
CA PHE A 831 -15.87 -5.18 -0.88
C PHE A 831 -15.78 -5.16 -2.41
N SER A 832 -15.57 -3.99 -3.00
CA SER A 832 -15.74 -3.78 -4.44
C SER A 832 -15.21 -2.42 -4.85
N PRO A 833 -14.99 -2.22 -6.16
CA PRO A 833 -14.82 -0.88 -6.71
C PRO A 833 -16.02 0.01 -6.37
N VAL A 834 -15.74 1.27 -6.04
CA VAL A 834 -16.75 2.27 -5.66
C VAL A 834 -16.67 3.54 -6.50
N SER A 835 -15.55 3.75 -7.20
CA SER A 835 -15.38 4.87 -8.12
C SER A 835 -14.47 4.53 -9.30
N GLY A 836 -14.63 5.23 -10.41
CA GLY A 836 -13.80 5.09 -11.61
C GLY A 836 -14.39 4.14 -12.66
N SER A 837 -13.56 3.75 -13.63
CA SER A 837 -13.97 2.88 -14.74
C SER A 837 -12.94 1.80 -15.02
N ARG A 838 -13.42 0.65 -15.49
CA ARG A 838 -12.57 -0.43 -15.99
C ARG A 838 -13.20 -1.10 -17.19
N TYR A 839 -12.41 -1.41 -18.20
CA TYR A 839 -12.90 -2.13 -19.37
C TYR A 839 -11.79 -2.89 -20.10
N TYR A 840 -12.19 -3.99 -20.74
CA TYR A 840 -11.31 -4.72 -21.64
C TYR A 840 -11.99 -4.99 -22.98
N ILE A 841 -11.17 -5.18 -24.00
CA ILE A 841 -11.56 -5.71 -25.31
C ILE A 841 -10.63 -6.87 -25.61
N ASN A 842 -11.20 -8.05 -25.88
CA ASN A 842 -10.46 -9.27 -26.13
C ASN A 842 -10.85 -9.86 -27.49
N LEU A 843 -9.85 -10.21 -28.29
CA LEU A 843 -9.99 -10.93 -29.55
C LEU A 843 -9.34 -12.30 -29.38
N LEU A 844 -10.11 -13.35 -29.61
CA LEU A 844 -9.68 -14.75 -29.50
C LEU A 844 -9.92 -15.45 -30.83
N GLY A 845 -9.01 -16.29 -31.28
CA GLY A 845 -9.19 -17.11 -32.48
C GLY A 845 -8.87 -18.57 -32.23
N SER A 846 -9.44 -19.46 -33.05
CA SER A 846 -9.00 -20.83 -33.22
C SER A 846 -8.95 -21.13 -34.72
N PRO A 847 -7.76 -21.23 -35.36
CA PRO A 847 -7.68 -21.63 -36.74
C PRO A 847 -8.03 -23.12 -36.85
N ARG A 848 -8.76 -23.49 -37.91
CA ARG A 848 -9.07 -24.89 -38.20
C ARG A 848 -7.79 -25.63 -38.60
N ILE A 849 -7.32 -26.54 -37.75
CA ILE A 849 -6.13 -27.38 -37.98
C ILE A 849 -6.59 -28.82 -38.22
N GLY A 850 -6.34 -29.34 -39.42
CA GLY A 850 -6.78 -30.67 -39.84
C GLY A 850 -8.27 -30.74 -40.19
N ASP A 851 -8.72 -31.94 -40.56
CA ASP A 851 -10.09 -32.16 -41.04
C ASP A 851 -11.14 -32.03 -39.92
N ASP A 852 -10.77 -32.41 -38.69
CA ASP A 852 -11.61 -32.36 -37.48
C ASP A 852 -11.34 -31.12 -36.59
N GLY A 853 -10.59 -30.13 -37.10
CA GLY A 853 -10.24 -28.92 -36.36
C GLY A 853 -11.41 -27.95 -36.17
N VAL A 854 -11.40 -27.20 -35.07
CA VAL A 854 -12.44 -26.22 -34.71
C VAL A 854 -12.02 -24.82 -35.15
N GLY A 855 -12.80 -24.20 -36.04
CA GLY A 855 -12.50 -22.90 -36.63
C GLY A 855 -13.43 -21.77 -36.17
N PHE A 856 -12.92 -20.77 -35.44
CA PHE A 856 -13.68 -19.56 -35.11
C PHE A 856 -12.80 -18.35 -34.79
N TRP A 857 -13.43 -17.18 -34.69
CA TRP A 857 -12.91 -16.03 -33.98
C TRP A 857 -14.01 -15.37 -33.16
N SER A 858 -13.65 -14.89 -31.97
CA SER A 858 -14.53 -14.26 -30.99
C SER A 858 -14.00 -12.89 -30.60
N ALA A 859 -14.91 -11.94 -30.42
CA ALA A 859 -14.63 -10.67 -29.78
C ALA A 859 -15.47 -10.56 -28.50
N THR A 860 -14.85 -10.27 -27.37
CA THR A 860 -15.53 -10.08 -26.07
C THR A 860 -15.11 -8.78 -25.41
N THR A 861 -16.02 -8.21 -24.62
CA THR A 861 -15.79 -6.97 -23.88
C THR A 861 -16.58 -6.95 -22.58
N ASP A 862 -16.01 -6.32 -21.57
CA ASP A 862 -16.66 -6.01 -20.30
C ASP A 862 -16.26 -4.58 -19.94
N PHE A 863 -17.23 -3.70 -19.72
CA PHE A 863 -17.08 -2.30 -19.34
C PHE A 863 -17.84 -2.06 -18.04
N ARG A 864 -17.19 -1.43 -17.07
CA ARG A 864 -17.76 -1.12 -15.76
C ARG A 864 -17.45 0.31 -15.36
N HIS A 865 -18.41 0.97 -14.74
CA HIS A 865 -18.28 2.33 -14.22
C HIS A 865 -18.97 2.44 -12.86
N TYR A 866 -18.31 3.09 -11.91
CA TYR A 866 -18.78 3.22 -10.53
C TYR A 866 -18.89 4.69 -10.18
N ILE A 867 -20.05 5.08 -9.67
CA ILE A 867 -20.38 6.45 -9.30
C ILE A 867 -20.65 6.48 -7.79
N PRO A 868 -19.74 7.03 -6.98
CA PRO A 868 -20.01 7.22 -5.56
C PRO A 868 -21.11 8.26 -5.41
N LEU A 869 -22.06 7.98 -4.52
CA LEU A 869 -23.17 8.88 -4.17
C LEU A 869 -22.91 9.64 -2.86
N ASP A 870 -21.93 9.21 -2.09
CA ASP A 870 -21.44 9.87 -0.89
C ASP A 870 -19.90 9.92 -0.87
N LYS A 871 -19.35 10.70 0.06
CA LYS A 871 -17.91 10.94 0.15
C LYS A 871 -17.12 9.74 0.67
N LEU A 872 -17.74 8.90 1.50
CA LEU A 872 -17.08 7.71 2.05
C LEU A 872 -17.12 6.52 1.08
N GLY A 873 -17.77 6.67 -0.08
CA GLY A 873 -17.94 5.60 -1.07
C GLY A 873 -18.77 4.41 -0.56
N LEU A 874 -19.56 4.61 0.50
CA LEU A 874 -20.41 3.55 1.08
C LEU A 874 -21.70 3.36 0.28
N TYR A 875 -22.15 4.42 -0.40
CA TYR A 875 -23.24 4.44 -1.36
C TYR A 875 -22.66 4.62 -2.76
N ASP A 876 -22.95 3.69 -3.67
CA ASP A 876 -22.51 3.80 -5.04
C ASP A 876 -23.51 3.21 -6.03
N ILE A 877 -23.44 3.70 -7.27
CA ILE A 877 -24.09 3.09 -8.42
C ILE A 877 -23.02 2.40 -9.24
N ALA A 878 -23.16 1.09 -9.39
CA ALA A 878 -22.33 0.29 -10.28
C ALA A 878 -23.10 0.01 -11.58
N PHE A 879 -22.49 0.40 -12.70
CA PHE A 879 -22.97 0.11 -14.04
C PHE A 879 -22.02 -0.85 -14.73
N ARG A 880 -22.56 -1.90 -15.37
CA ARG A 880 -21.79 -2.83 -16.18
C ARG A 880 -22.47 -3.12 -17.50
N LEU A 881 -21.66 -3.18 -18.55
CA LEU A 881 -22.00 -3.62 -19.90
C LEU A 881 -21.03 -4.74 -20.30
N SER A 882 -21.56 -5.92 -20.62
CA SER A 882 -20.78 -7.07 -21.06
C SER A 882 -21.34 -7.63 -22.36
N GLY A 883 -20.48 -8.10 -23.25
CA GLY A 883 -20.94 -8.68 -24.51
C GLY A 883 -19.86 -9.48 -25.23
N GLY A 884 -20.31 -10.34 -26.12
CA GLY A 884 -19.44 -11.19 -26.93
C GLY A 884 -20.10 -11.60 -28.23
N ALA A 885 -19.29 -11.79 -29.26
CA ALA A 885 -19.73 -12.29 -30.56
C ALA A 885 -18.67 -13.21 -31.16
N SER A 886 -19.08 -14.42 -31.54
CA SER A 886 -18.25 -15.41 -32.21
C SER A 886 -18.73 -15.65 -33.63
N PHE A 887 -17.78 -15.89 -34.53
CA PHE A 887 -18.01 -16.12 -35.94
C PHE A 887 -17.08 -17.21 -36.48
N GLY A 888 -17.45 -17.81 -37.61
CA GLY A 888 -16.69 -18.89 -38.23
C GLY A 888 -17.55 -20.13 -38.46
N PRO A 889 -16.95 -21.22 -38.99
CA PRO A 889 -17.65 -22.49 -39.18
C PRO A 889 -18.09 -23.13 -37.86
N ASP A 890 -17.33 -22.95 -36.78
CA ASP A 890 -17.56 -23.60 -35.48
C ASP A 890 -17.58 -22.55 -34.34
N PRO A 891 -18.54 -21.61 -34.34
CA PRO A 891 -18.53 -20.47 -33.44
C PRO A 891 -18.66 -20.88 -31.98
N GLN A 892 -17.88 -20.21 -31.13
CA GLN A 892 -17.97 -20.30 -29.68
C GLN A 892 -19.38 -19.96 -29.19
N GLN A 893 -19.89 -20.75 -28.25
CA GLN A 893 -21.20 -20.53 -27.65
C GLN A 893 -21.06 -19.76 -26.34
N PHE A 894 -21.90 -18.74 -26.17
CA PHE A 894 -22.05 -17.99 -24.93
C PHE A 894 -23.37 -18.34 -24.28
N PHE A 895 -23.37 -18.53 -22.96
CA PHE A 895 -24.60 -18.74 -22.22
C PHE A 895 -24.79 -17.68 -21.13
N ILE A 896 -26.04 -17.28 -20.91
CA ILE A 896 -26.43 -16.31 -19.87
C ILE A 896 -27.49 -16.93 -18.96
N GLY A 897 -27.62 -16.37 -17.75
CA GLY A 897 -28.57 -16.81 -16.73
C GLY A 897 -27.86 -17.29 -15.47
N GLY A 898 -28.31 -16.82 -14.31
CA GLY A 898 -27.71 -17.12 -13.01
C GLY A 898 -26.61 -16.16 -12.60
N MET A 899 -25.73 -16.60 -11.70
CA MET A 899 -24.70 -15.79 -11.05
C MET A 899 -23.38 -16.56 -10.97
N ASP A 900 -22.26 -15.84 -11.00
CA ASP A 900 -20.91 -16.37 -10.76
C ASP A 900 -20.71 -16.76 -9.28
N GLY A 901 -19.72 -17.62 -9.00
CA GLY A 901 -19.43 -18.07 -7.63
C GLY A 901 -20.61 -18.76 -6.93
N PHE A 902 -21.60 -19.24 -7.70
CA PHE A 902 -22.84 -19.84 -7.20
C PHE A 902 -22.79 -21.36 -7.37
N TRP A 903 -22.66 -22.10 -6.28
CA TRP A 903 -22.61 -23.58 -6.28
C TRP A 903 -23.59 -24.24 -5.30
N ILE A 904 -24.25 -23.44 -4.44
CA ILE A 904 -25.27 -23.92 -3.50
C ILE A 904 -26.65 -23.64 -4.12
N ASN A 905 -27.43 -24.67 -4.43
CA ASN A 905 -28.72 -24.59 -5.15
C ASN A 905 -28.61 -24.11 -6.61
N SER A 906 -27.57 -24.53 -7.34
CA SER A 906 -27.49 -24.32 -8.79
C SER A 906 -28.51 -25.20 -9.53
N ASP A 907 -29.59 -24.57 -9.98
CA ASP A 907 -30.54 -25.16 -10.91
C ASP A 907 -30.13 -24.78 -12.34
N PHE A 908 -29.99 -25.80 -13.20
CA PHE A 908 -29.84 -25.64 -14.63
C PHE A 908 -31.22 -25.66 -15.28
N THR A 909 -31.36 -25.02 -16.43
CA THR A 909 -32.56 -25.25 -17.24
C THR A 909 -32.73 -26.74 -17.53
N SER A 910 -33.95 -27.19 -17.82
CA SER A 910 -34.21 -28.59 -18.18
C SER A 910 -33.46 -29.07 -19.42
N GLN A 911 -32.84 -28.16 -20.18
CA GLN A 911 -32.00 -28.45 -21.35
C GLN A 911 -30.51 -28.58 -21.00
N GLY A 912 -30.08 -28.11 -19.82
CA GLY A 912 -28.67 -28.14 -19.40
C GLY A 912 -27.76 -27.19 -20.18
N ILE A 913 -26.45 -27.21 -19.88
CA ILE A 913 -25.43 -26.62 -20.76
C ILE A 913 -25.11 -27.66 -21.84
N PRO A 914 -25.06 -27.30 -23.13
CA PRO A 914 -24.81 -28.20 -24.24
C PRO A 914 -23.32 -28.61 -24.30
N ILE A 915 -22.84 -29.28 -23.26
CA ILE A 915 -21.51 -29.90 -23.27
C ILE A 915 -21.68 -31.30 -23.83
N SER A 916 -21.53 -31.40 -25.15
CA SER A 916 -21.64 -32.66 -25.88
C SER A 916 -20.28 -33.12 -26.39
N ASP A 917 -19.59 -32.31 -27.16
CA ASP A 917 -18.33 -32.62 -27.83
C ASP A 917 -17.11 -32.22 -27.00
N ALA A 918 -15.94 -32.78 -27.33
CA ALA A 918 -14.70 -32.59 -26.57
C ALA A 918 -14.31 -31.11 -26.38
N GLU A 919 -14.58 -30.27 -27.38
CA GLU A 919 -14.28 -28.84 -27.33
C GLU A 919 -15.27 -28.01 -26.51
N ASP A 920 -16.52 -28.47 -26.33
CA ASP A 920 -17.59 -27.69 -25.69
C ASP A 920 -17.23 -27.31 -24.25
N TYR A 921 -16.57 -28.21 -23.53
CA TYR A 921 -16.07 -27.96 -22.18
C TYR A 921 -15.09 -26.78 -22.10
N SER A 922 -14.34 -26.52 -23.18
CA SER A 922 -13.31 -25.49 -23.24
C SER A 922 -13.80 -24.19 -23.88
N LEU A 923 -14.83 -24.29 -24.73
CA LEU A 923 -15.27 -23.19 -25.58
C LEU A 923 -16.58 -22.55 -25.09
N VAL A 924 -17.45 -23.27 -24.39
CA VAL A 924 -18.70 -22.69 -23.88
C VAL A 924 -18.40 -21.68 -22.76
N THR A 925 -18.70 -20.39 -22.99
CA THR A 925 -18.31 -19.30 -22.09
C THR A 925 -19.51 -18.67 -21.40
N PRO A 926 -19.49 -18.48 -20.06
CA PRO A 926 -20.56 -17.79 -19.36
C PRO A 926 -20.54 -16.27 -19.56
N GLY A 927 -21.73 -15.67 -19.66
CA GLY A 927 -21.98 -14.23 -19.55
C GLY A 927 -22.78 -13.91 -18.28
N PHE A 928 -22.13 -13.98 -17.12
CA PHE A 928 -22.74 -13.66 -15.82
C PHE A 928 -22.60 -12.19 -15.42
N PRO A 929 -23.44 -11.65 -14.50
CA PRO A 929 -24.63 -12.28 -13.92
C PRO A 929 -25.93 -11.85 -14.63
N LEU A 930 -26.92 -12.74 -14.65
CA LEU A 930 -28.30 -12.48 -15.06
C LEU A 930 -29.22 -13.16 -14.04
N ARG A 931 -29.42 -12.49 -12.90
CA ARG A 931 -30.13 -13.04 -11.75
C ARG A 931 -31.63 -13.12 -12.02
N GLY A 932 -32.27 -14.14 -11.47
CA GLY A 932 -33.70 -14.45 -11.68
C GLY A 932 -33.96 -15.58 -12.69
N TYR A 933 -32.91 -16.05 -13.37
CA TYR A 933 -32.93 -17.13 -14.36
C TYR A 933 -31.96 -18.27 -13.98
N ASP A 934 -32.20 -19.46 -14.53
CA ASP A 934 -31.32 -20.62 -14.30
C ASP A 934 -30.06 -20.54 -15.16
N TRP A 935 -29.03 -21.32 -14.82
CA TRP A 935 -27.84 -21.41 -15.67
C TRP A 935 -28.19 -21.98 -17.04
N GLY A 936 -27.68 -21.35 -18.09
CA GLY A 936 -27.99 -21.73 -19.48
C GLY A 936 -29.42 -21.40 -19.89
N GLU A 937 -30.03 -20.37 -19.31
CA GLU A 937 -31.36 -19.86 -19.69
C GLU A 937 -31.43 -19.46 -21.17
N SER A 938 -30.35 -18.88 -21.69
CA SER A 938 -30.23 -18.54 -23.11
C SER A 938 -28.80 -18.77 -23.55
N ILE A 939 -28.65 -19.32 -24.76
CA ILE A 939 -27.37 -19.72 -25.34
C ILE A 939 -27.34 -19.25 -26.78
N GLY A 940 -26.21 -18.72 -27.23
CA GLY A 940 -25.99 -18.37 -28.63
C GLY A 940 -24.54 -17.94 -28.89
N SER A 941 -24.19 -17.86 -30.17
CA SER A 941 -22.88 -17.38 -30.63
C SER A 941 -22.65 -15.88 -30.40
N LYS A 942 -23.68 -15.13 -29.96
CA LYS A 942 -23.60 -13.74 -29.55
C LYS A 942 -24.38 -13.52 -28.25
N TYR A 943 -23.92 -12.61 -27.41
CA TYR A 943 -24.66 -12.17 -26.24
C TYR A 943 -24.39 -10.70 -25.89
N GLY A 944 -25.33 -10.10 -25.16
CA GLY A 944 -25.18 -8.79 -24.54
C GLY A 944 -25.89 -8.77 -23.19
N LEU A 945 -25.28 -8.11 -22.21
CA LEU A 945 -25.73 -8.02 -20.83
C LEU A 945 -25.47 -6.62 -20.28
N VAL A 946 -26.46 -6.08 -19.57
CA VAL A 946 -26.39 -4.83 -18.82
C VAL A 946 -26.78 -5.12 -17.37
N ASN A 947 -25.97 -4.65 -16.44
CA ASN A 947 -26.25 -4.72 -15.01
C ASN A 947 -26.20 -3.31 -14.43
N LEU A 948 -27.16 -3.00 -13.55
CA LEU A 948 -27.19 -1.78 -12.77
C LEU A 948 -27.42 -2.16 -11.31
N GLU A 949 -26.56 -1.70 -10.42
CA GLU A 949 -26.67 -1.91 -8.98
C GLU A 949 -26.62 -0.59 -8.23
N LEU A 950 -27.49 -0.45 -7.22
CA LEU A 950 -27.39 0.55 -6.17
C LEU A 950 -26.95 -0.16 -4.90
N ARG A 951 -25.76 0.19 -4.40
CA ARG A 951 -25.14 -0.40 -3.21
C ARG A 951 -25.20 0.58 -2.04
N TYR A 952 -25.42 0.08 -0.84
CA TYR A 952 -25.58 0.91 0.37
C TYR A 952 -25.18 0.15 1.64
N PRO A 953 -24.70 0.84 2.69
CA PRO A 953 -24.35 0.19 3.95
C PRO A 953 -25.61 -0.16 4.75
N LEU A 954 -25.62 -1.30 5.44
CA LEU A 954 -26.67 -1.67 6.40
C LEU A 954 -26.17 -1.61 7.84
N LEU A 955 -25.04 -2.28 8.12
CA LEU A 955 -24.40 -2.29 9.44
C LEU A 955 -22.89 -2.33 9.28
N LEU A 956 -22.20 -1.38 9.90
CA LEU A 956 -20.76 -1.41 10.13
C LEU A 956 -20.56 -2.04 11.52
N PHE A 957 -19.93 -3.22 11.58
CA PHE A 957 -19.54 -3.79 12.85
C PHE A 957 -18.21 -3.16 13.26
N GLY A 958 -18.16 -2.57 14.47
CA GLY A 958 -16.89 -2.12 15.04
C GLY A 958 -15.95 -3.29 15.35
N SER A 959 -14.66 -3.00 15.53
CA SER A 959 -13.68 -3.98 16.00
C SER A 959 -13.99 -4.40 17.44
N GLY A 960 -14.40 -5.66 17.64
CA GLY A 960 -14.58 -6.23 18.97
C GLY A 960 -15.88 -7.03 19.12
N GLY A 961 -15.73 -8.34 19.41
CA GLY A 961 -16.82 -9.26 19.71
C GLY A 961 -16.97 -10.39 18.70
N VAL A 962 -17.51 -11.53 19.14
CA VAL A 962 -17.66 -12.77 18.34
C VAL A 962 -18.39 -12.53 17.00
N LEU A 963 -19.35 -11.60 16.97
CA LEU A 963 -20.05 -11.22 15.75
C LEU A 963 -19.15 -10.45 14.77
N SER A 964 -18.27 -9.55 15.23
CA SER A 964 -17.31 -8.83 14.37
C SER A 964 -16.27 -9.76 13.74
N SER A 965 -15.89 -10.83 14.44
CA SER A 965 -15.00 -11.89 13.93
C SER A 965 -15.68 -12.78 12.87
N ILE A 966 -17.01 -12.79 12.85
CA ILE A 966 -17.83 -13.60 11.93
C ILE A 966 -18.46 -12.73 10.84
N LEU A 967 -18.65 -11.42 11.05
CA LEU A 967 -19.30 -10.44 10.18
C LEU A 967 -18.59 -9.09 10.34
N GLN A 968 -17.75 -8.70 9.39
CA GLN A 968 -16.97 -7.46 9.50
C GLN A 968 -17.73 -6.21 9.00
N LEU A 969 -18.57 -6.35 7.98
CA LEU A 969 -19.41 -5.29 7.41
C LEU A 969 -20.57 -5.93 6.65
N LEU A 970 -21.78 -5.40 6.79
CA LEU A 970 -22.97 -5.83 6.07
C LEU A 970 -23.45 -4.70 5.15
N THR A 971 -23.40 -4.91 3.84
CA THR A 971 -23.95 -3.99 2.83
C THR A 971 -25.14 -4.62 2.12
N GLY A 972 -26.05 -3.77 1.63
CA GLY A 972 -27.18 -4.13 0.79
C GLY A 972 -26.96 -3.71 -0.66
N THR A 973 -27.58 -4.44 -1.59
CA THR A 973 -27.61 -4.09 -3.01
C THR A 973 -29.03 -4.21 -3.55
N VAL A 974 -29.44 -3.29 -4.43
CA VAL A 974 -30.63 -3.39 -5.28
C VAL A 974 -30.15 -3.41 -6.71
N PHE A 975 -30.62 -4.37 -7.51
CA PHE A 975 -30.08 -4.57 -8.85
C PHE A 975 -31.14 -4.76 -9.93
N LEU A 976 -30.74 -4.46 -11.16
CA LEU A 976 -31.44 -4.73 -12.41
C LEU A 976 -30.45 -5.37 -13.40
N ASP A 977 -30.80 -6.54 -13.90
CA ASP A 977 -30.05 -7.29 -14.90
C ASP A 977 -30.90 -7.42 -16.17
N VAL A 978 -30.31 -7.12 -17.33
CA VAL A 978 -30.97 -7.23 -18.64
C VAL A 978 -30.00 -7.83 -19.64
N GLY A 979 -30.40 -8.91 -20.31
CA GLY A 979 -29.53 -9.54 -21.31
C GLY A 979 -30.26 -10.36 -22.35
N ALA A 980 -29.54 -10.77 -23.39
CA ALA A 980 -30.00 -11.67 -24.43
C ALA A 980 -28.81 -12.44 -25.03
N ALA A 981 -29.05 -13.68 -25.47
CA ALA A 981 -28.09 -14.49 -26.23
C ALA A 981 -28.80 -15.03 -27.49
N TRP A 982 -28.12 -14.99 -28.63
CA TRP A 982 -28.70 -15.32 -29.94
C TRP A 982 -27.63 -15.77 -30.94
N ASP A 983 -28.04 -16.42 -32.04
CA ASP A 983 -27.14 -16.84 -33.12
C ASP A 983 -27.18 -15.91 -34.33
N GLU A 984 -28.30 -15.88 -35.06
CA GLU A 984 -28.44 -15.09 -36.28
C GLU A 984 -29.11 -13.73 -36.02
N GLY A 985 -30.43 -13.73 -35.84
CA GLY A 985 -31.24 -12.53 -35.60
C GLY A 985 -31.59 -12.37 -34.12
N LEU A 986 -31.58 -11.13 -33.64
CA LEU A 986 -32.00 -10.78 -32.28
C LEU A 986 -33.47 -10.34 -32.29
N ASN A 987 -34.34 -11.14 -31.70
CA ASN A 987 -35.74 -10.81 -31.47
C ASN A 987 -35.98 -10.61 -29.98
N LEU A 988 -36.08 -9.34 -29.55
CA LEU A 988 -36.26 -9.06 -28.13
C LEU A 988 -37.64 -9.49 -27.60
N THR A 989 -38.66 -9.43 -28.44
CA THR A 989 -40.04 -9.68 -28.03
C THR A 989 -40.82 -10.40 -29.11
N THR A 990 -41.73 -11.28 -28.69
CA THR A 990 -42.69 -11.96 -29.56
C THR A 990 -44.12 -11.73 -29.06
N THR A 991 -45.11 -12.25 -29.78
CA THR A 991 -46.52 -12.18 -29.37
C THR A 991 -46.97 -13.58 -28.95
N ASP A 992 -47.49 -13.70 -27.73
CA ASP A 992 -48.00 -14.97 -27.22
C ASP A 992 -49.32 -15.39 -27.90
N LEU A 993 -49.77 -16.61 -27.63
CA LEU A 993 -51.03 -17.16 -28.17
C LEU A 993 -52.29 -16.36 -27.78
N GLN A 994 -52.18 -15.40 -26.87
CA GLN A 994 -53.26 -14.51 -26.41
C GLN A 994 -53.12 -13.09 -26.99
N GLY A 995 -52.20 -12.85 -27.93
CA GLY A 995 -51.99 -11.55 -28.55
C GLY A 995 -51.21 -10.55 -27.70
N ARG A 996 -50.62 -10.99 -26.58
CA ARG A 996 -49.85 -10.13 -25.68
C ARG A 996 -48.38 -10.15 -26.07
N ARG A 997 -47.71 -9.01 -25.97
CA ARG A 997 -46.28 -8.89 -26.21
C ARG A 997 -45.51 -9.49 -25.04
N VAL A 998 -44.69 -10.51 -25.28
CA VAL A 998 -43.85 -11.19 -24.28
C VAL A 998 -42.39 -11.11 -24.69
N ALA A 999 -41.47 -11.27 -23.73
CA ALA A 999 -40.05 -11.37 -24.02
C ALA A 999 -39.73 -12.64 -24.84
N ASP A 1000 -38.85 -12.53 -25.83
CA ASP A 1000 -38.43 -13.65 -26.69
C ASP A 1000 -36.97 -14.02 -26.40
N ASP A 1001 -35.98 -13.35 -27.00
CA ASP A 1001 -34.56 -13.50 -26.59
C ASP A 1001 -34.22 -12.66 -25.35
N LEU A 1002 -35.01 -11.62 -25.07
CA LEU A 1002 -34.79 -10.73 -23.94
C LEU A 1002 -35.01 -11.44 -22.61
N ARG A 1003 -34.10 -11.24 -21.67
CA ARG A 1003 -34.20 -11.68 -20.27
C ARG A 1003 -33.99 -10.48 -19.36
N MET A 1004 -34.87 -10.33 -18.37
CA MET A 1004 -34.82 -9.23 -17.41
C MET A 1004 -35.02 -9.76 -16.00
N GLY A 1005 -34.15 -9.37 -15.08
CA GLY A 1005 -34.23 -9.75 -13.68
C GLY A 1005 -33.98 -8.56 -12.78
N SER A 1006 -34.62 -8.53 -11.62
CA SER A 1006 -34.34 -7.51 -10.61
C SER A 1006 -34.45 -8.14 -9.23
N GLY A 1007 -33.78 -7.55 -8.25
CA GLY A 1007 -33.75 -8.11 -6.92
C GLY A 1007 -33.02 -7.26 -5.91
N ILE A 1008 -32.83 -7.87 -4.76
CA ILE A 1008 -32.10 -7.32 -3.62
C ILE A 1008 -31.04 -8.33 -3.17
N GLY A 1009 -29.95 -7.84 -2.61
CA GLY A 1009 -28.89 -8.68 -2.09
C GLY A 1009 -28.23 -8.11 -0.84
N LEU A 1010 -27.48 -8.96 -0.17
CA LEU A 1010 -26.64 -8.66 0.98
C LEU A 1010 -25.20 -9.11 0.69
N ARG A 1011 -24.22 -8.36 1.20
CA ARG A 1011 -22.80 -8.69 1.13
C ARG A 1011 -22.17 -8.62 2.53
N SER A 1012 -21.32 -9.59 2.86
CA SER A 1012 -20.56 -9.56 4.10
C SER A 1012 -19.34 -10.47 4.05
N PHE A 1013 -18.30 -10.16 4.85
CA PHE A 1013 -17.24 -11.12 5.13
C PHE A 1013 -17.71 -12.08 6.21
N VAL A 1014 -17.90 -13.35 5.84
CA VAL A 1014 -18.25 -14.41 6.78
C VAL A 1014 -17.07 -15.35 6.94
N LEU A 1015 -16.46 -15.36 8.14
CA LEU A 1015 -15.26 -16.15 8.43
C LEU A 1015 -14.11 -15.86 7.45
N GLY A 1016 -13.94 -14.59 7.06
CA GLY A 1016 -12.91 -14.15 6.10
C GLY A 1016 -13.29 -14.32 4.62
N PHE A 1017 -14.47 -14.85 4.28
CA PHE A 1017 -14.91 -15.02 2.89
C PHE A 1017 -15.95 -13.97 2.48
N PRO A 1018 -15.81 -13.33 1.30
CA PRO A 1018 -16.80 -12.38 0.80
C PRO A 1018 -18.06 -13.12 0.33
N LEU A 1019 -19.06 -13.22 1.19
CA LEU A 1019 -20.33 -13.89 0.94
C LEU A 1019 -21.35 -12.93 0.30
N ARG A 1020 -22.08 -13.42 -0.70
CA ARG A 1020 -23.18 -12.72 -1.37
C ARG A 1020 -24.47 -13.54 -1.25
N LEU A 1021 -25.54 -12.91 -0.77
CA LEU A 1021 -26.88 -13.48 -0.73
C LEU A 1021 -27.81 -12.60 -1.56
N ASP A 1022 -28.36 -13.12 -2.66
CA ASP A 1022 -29.26 -12.37 -3.54
C ASP A 1022 -30.62 -13.05 -3.66
N VAL A 1023 -31.68 -12.25 -3.75
CA VAL A 1023 -33.03 -12.70 -4.08
C VAL A 1023 -33.46 -11.96 -5.32
N ALA A 1024 -33.75 -12.70 -6.40
CA ALA A 1024 -34.09 -12.12 -7.69
C ALA A 1024 -35.39 -12.67 -8.25
N TRP A 1025 -36.09 -11.83 -9.00
CA TRP A 1025 -37.31 -12.15 -9.73
C TRP A 1025 -37.08 -11.88 -11.22
N SER A 1026 -37.41 -12.86 -12.07
CA SER A 1026 -37.45 -12.64 -13.52
C SER A 1026 -38.67 -11.81 -13.90
N TYR A 1027 -38.57 -11.05 -15.00
CA TYR A 1027 -39.63 -10.21 -15.53
C TYR A 1027 -39.82 -10.47 -17.02
N ASN A 1028 -41.05 -10.78 -17.44
CA ASN A 1028 -41.38 -11.13 -18.82
C ASN A 1028 -42.24 -10.07 -19.54
N LEU A 1029 -42.07 -8.79 -19.19
CA LEU A 1029 -42.84 -7.62 -19.66
C LEU A 1029 -44.29 -7.54 -19.19
N ASN A 1030 -44.88 -8.63 -18.67
CA ASN A 1030 -46.26 -8.65 -18.20
C ASN A 1030 -46.39 -9.03 -16.72
N SER A 1031 -45.43 -9.79 -16.19
CA SER A 1031 -45.48 -10.35 -14.84
C SER A 1031 -44.09 -10.64 -14.29
N TRP A 1032 -44.00 -10.66 -12.96
CA TRP A 1032 -42.81 -11.11 -12.24
C TRP A 1032 -42.90 -12.62 -11.96
N GLY A 1033 -41.76 -13.30 -12.10
CA GLY A 1033 -41.58 -14.71 -11.79
C GLY A 1033 -41.56 -14.99 -10.29
N LYS A 1034 -41.28 -16.25 -9.93
CA LYS A 1034 -41.06 -16.64 -8.53
C LYS A 1034 -39.67 -16.18 -8.06
N PRO A 1035 -39.49 -15.84 -6.77
CA PRO A 1035 -38.17 -15.51 -6.25
C PRO A 1035 -37.22 -16.68 -6.39
N LYS A 1036 -36.00 -16.40 -6.83
CA LYS A 1036 -34.85 -17.30 -6.77
C LYS A 1036 -33.83 -16.75 -5.79
N TYR A 1037 -33.22 -17.65 -5.03
CA TYR A 1037 -32.25 -17.33 -3.99
C TYR A 1037 -30.86 -17.75 -4.45
N TYR A 1038 -29.91 -16.82 -4.42
CA TYR A 1038 -28.51 -17.05 -4.76
C TYR A 1038 -27.67 -16.89 -3.51
N LEU A 1039 -26.79 -17.85 -3.24
CA LEU A 1039 -25.78 -17.81 -2.20
C LEU A 1039 -24.44 -18.12 -2.85
N SER A 1040 -23.60 -17.10 -3.01
CA SER A 1040 -22.31 -17.19 -3.67
C SER A 1040 -21.18 -16.64 -2.79
N ILE A 1041 -19.93 -17.00 -3.10
CA ILE A 1041 -18.75 -16.31 -2.56
C ILE A 1041 -18.03 -15.64 -3.72
N GLY A 1042 -17.57 -14.43 -3.50
CA GLY A 1042 -16.86 -13.60 -4.47
C GLY A 1042 -17.12 -12.13 -4.19
N GLN A 1043 -16.25 -11.26 -4.70
CA GLN A 1043 -16.49 -9.82 -4.70
C GLN A 1043 -17.55 -9.47 -5.74
N ASP A 1044 -18.23 -8.33 -5.57
CA ASP A 1044 -19.13 -7.83 -6.62
C ASP A 1044 -18.34 -7.37 -7.86
N PHE A 1045 -19.03 -7.39 -9.01
CA PHE A 1045 -18.41 -6.98 -10.26
C PHE A 1045 -18.11 -5.49 -10.29
#